data_AF-A0A0L0TEW2-F1
#
_entry.id   AF-A0A0L0TEW2-F1
#
_cell.length_a   1.000
_cell.length_b   1.000
_cell.length_c   1.000
_cell.angle_alpha   90.00
_cell.angle_beta   90.00
_cell.angle_gamma   90.00
#
_symmetry.space_group_name_H-M   'P 1'
#
loop_
_entity.id
_entity.type
_entity.pdbx_description
1 polymer ?
#
loop_
_entity_poly.entity_id
_entity_poly.type
_entity_poly.pdbx_seq_one_letter_code
_entity_poly.pdbx_strand_id
1 'polypeptide(L)'
;MDPTVPEPDDSTNGALGVSDATAVLKSSDGDLGEGNRSAMELLKAQPSTNELDSSSIGLVKATAISTGSSPALRANRFQIASTNPINAVANGGTSGGGVQQRKFAAGTRLRKSVKPDDVYLGEKSLERKVWLFIVTVLTGWVPDWLLKLCGVQGKDVMQAWREKFALVMMVILTSIVPISWLEVSNMLLCPQLTITLNLAQVRASSNLVIANGRVLDITKSRTVLGKVLKPYVGQDVSSMIPVYMRLAHPGFGSTTHADTDFSACVANVAAADGWLAKIVSADPAGTLSVMRDGRLVGCQKPGGAPRQTESCFYSDATWRDVSRMTVADLLLDPNIVPRNMSDVSRLSFVTVLTKVYNLTTFVDHAIIYQQDNLARAKCDKVPVTPNMRTNFLAPEFALTLARGIGSDLSTQLTQQSDLEDLRCLDKLFFAGRATPPLYTTICAFGNQILLAITGSVYSIILIKFLVSLMFSFRFKPAQMNADTMCFVPCYTEGQSMRITFESLAACDYDDDRKLLVVVCDGNITGKGNAAPTPQIALELLGWRGYGPIAHVYHAIGKGTEKINMAKVYSGWYKFKEHRVPYGVIAKVGKPDEAKSAKPGNRGKRDSQLILMNFFNKVLNQRPMSPFEYELYYHIKHVVGVDPKLYEYLLMVDADTRVEPDSMNELVAAMVNDQRKIGVCGETMVSNKWASWVTAIQVHEYYINHHLGKAFESIFGSVTCLPGCFSMYRIPSCSAGCR
;
A
#
# COMPACT_ATOMS: atom_id res chain seq x y z
N MET A 1 11.38 66.40 28.45
CA MET A 1 12.17 67.48 27.84
C MET A 1 12.56 66.97 26.48
N ASP A 2 11.84 67.48 25.50
CA ASP A 2 11.97 67.29 24.04
C ASP A 2 13.20 68.07 23.52
N PRO A 3 13.51 68.19 22.21
CA PRO A 3 13.41 67.30 21.02
C PRO A 3 14.80 67.24 20.30
N THR A 4 15.01 66.57 19.15
CA THR A 4 14.90 67.06 17.74
C THR A 4 15.13 65.86 16.79
N VAL A 5 14.29 65.37 15.85
CA VAL A 5 13.48 65.94 14.73
C VAL A 5 14.35 66.56 13.60
N PRO A 6 14.10 66.42 12.27
CA PRO A 6 13.24 65.51 11.44
C PRO A 6 13.86 64.96 10.10
N GLU A 7 13.10 64.09 9.41
CA GLU A 7 13.03 63.77 7.95
C GLU A 7 12.68 65.00 7.05
N PRO A 8 12.63 65.00 5.67
CA PRO A 8 12.04 63.97 4.75
C PRO A 8 12.56 63.85 3.28
N ASP A 9 11.96 62.89 2.52
CA ASP A 9 11.58 62.81 1.06
C ASP A 9 12.54 63.32 -0.06
N ASP A 10 12.58 62.82 -1.31
CA ASP A 10 11.59 62.18 -2.18
C ASP A 10 12.26 61.57 -3.44
N SER A 11 11.65 60.57 -4.09
CA SER A 11 11.58 60.22 -5.54
C SER A 11 12.83 60.33 -6.49
N THR A 12 13.06 59.62 -7.61
CA THR A 12 12.45 58.56 -8.44
C THR A 12 13.45 58.23 -9.60
N ASN A 13 13.20 57.10 -10.28
CA ASN A 13 13.51 56.76 -11.69
C ASN A 13 14.82 56.05 -12.08
N GLY A 14 14.64 54.93 -12.80
CA GLY A 14 15.58 54.46 -13.83
C GLY A 14 15.61 52.94 -14.04
N ALA A 15 14.84 52.44 -15.01
CA ALA A 15 14.66 51.03 -15.37
C ALA A 15 15.66 50.47 -16.40
N LEU A 16 15.52 49.15 -16.68
CA LEU A 16 16.05 48.34 -17.80
C LEU A 16 17.51 47.84 -17.67
N GLY A 17 17.87 46.58 -17.95
CA GLY A 17 17.14 45.41 -18.41
C GLY A 17 18.10 44.28 -18.88
N VAL A 18 17.63 43.04 -18.75
CA VAL A 18 17.74 41.90 -19.70
C VAL A 18 19.08 41.14 -19.91
N SER A 19 18.88 39.82 -20.07
CA SER A 19 19.67 38.71 -20.67
C SER A 19 20.67 38.00 -19.77
N ASP A 20 20.44 36.73 -19.41
CA ASP A 20 20.58 35.49 -20.22
C ASP A 20 22.03 35.31 -20.69
N ALA A 21 22.67 34.15 -20.68
CA ALA A 21 22.42 32.81 -20.20
C ALA A 21 23.76 32.06 -20.44
N THR A 22 23.82 30.80 -19.99
CA THR A 22 24.75 29.75 -20.45
C THR A 22 26.25 29.90 -20.14
N ALA A 23 27.05 28.86 -19.96
CA ALA A 23 26.92 27.46 -19.60
C ALA A 23 28.37 26.89 -19.69
N VAL A 24 28.61 25.77 -19.01
CA VAL A 24 29.36 24.62 -19.56
C VAL A 24 30.92 24.63 -19.54
N LEU A 25 31.42 23.62 -18.80
CA LEU A 25 32.67 22.82 -18.97
C LEU A 25 33.99 23.53 -18.61
N LYS A 26 35.04 22.87 -18.10
CA LYS A 26 35.45 21.46 -18.17
C LYS A 26 36.55 21.18 -17.13
N SER A 27 36.71 19.89 -16.85
CA SER A 27 37.77 19.20 -16.13
C SER A 27 39.20 19.52 -16.58
N SER A 28 40.18 19.25 -15.70
CA SER A 28 41.16 18.16 -15.83
C SER A 28 42.54 18.50 -15.22
N ASP A 29 43.13 17.46 -14.61
CA ASP A 29 44.56 17.22 -14.35
C ASP A 29 45.26 18.16 -13.34
N GLY A 30 45.91 17.72 -12.27
CA GLY A 30 46.69 16.50 -12.07
C GLY A 30 48.17 16.85 -12.26
N ASP A 31 48.93 17.06 -11.17
CA ASP A 31 50.31 16.56 -11.13
C ASP A 31 50.95 16.56 -9.74
N LEU A 32 51.89 15.63 -9.64
CA LEU A 32 52.59 15.11 -8.47
C LEU A 32 53.86 15.90 -8.07
N GLY A 33 54.26 15.69 -6.81
CA GLY A 33 55.67 15.59 -6.40
C GLY A 33 56.30 16.89 -5.88
N GLU A 34 57.29 16.86 -4.98
CA GLU A 34 57.96 15.79 -4.26
C GLU A 34 58.94 16.46 -3.28
N GLY A 35 59.18 15.84 -2.11
CA GLY A 35 60.42 16.00 -1.32
C GLY A 35 60.52 17.21 -0.37
N ASN A 36 61.26 17.16 0.73
CA ASN A 36 62.18 16.15 1.26
C ASN A 36 62.69 16.62 2.66
N ARG A 37 63.29 15.69 3.43
CA ARG A 37 64.17 15.87 4.63
C ARG A 37 63.50 16.13 6.00
N SER A 38 64.01 15.68 7.15
CA SER A 38 65.01 14.68 7.59
C SER A 38 65.01 14.66 9.14
N ALA A 39 65.26 13.49 9.73
CA ALA A 39 66.04 13.21 10.96
C ALA A 39 65.54 13.53 12.41
N MET A 40 65.49 12.44 13.20
CA MET A 40 65.99 12.19 14.58
C MET A 40 65.37 12.84 15.84
N GLU A 41 64.66 11.99 16.59
CA GLU A 41 64.88 11.59 18.01
C GLU A 41 65.27 12.64 19.09
N LEU A 42 64.37 12.89 20.07
CA LEU A 42 64.43 12.38 21.48
C LEU A 42 63.56 13.19 22.48
N LEU A 43 62.77 12.44 23.27
CA LEU A 43 62.29 12.65 24.66
C LEU A 43 61.19 13.68 25.03
N LYS A 44 60.07 13.08 25.49
CA LYS A 44 59.17 13.43 26.63
C LYS A 44 58.32 14.71 26.59
N ALA A 45 57.00 14.52 26.40
CA ALA A 45 55.92 14.92 27.32
C ALA A 45 54.54 14.45 26.77
N GLN A 46 53.67 13.92 27.64
CA GLN A 46 52.23 13.66 27.36
C GLN A 46 51.38 14.84 27.88
N PRO A 47 50.04 14.93 27.65
CA PRO A 47 49.14 14.36 26.63
C PRO A 47 48.09 15.41 26.10
N SER A 48 47.01 14.94 25.45
CA SER A 48 45.82 15.64 24.89
C SER A 48 45.97 16.00 23.39
N THR A 49 45.01 15.75 22.48
CA THR A 49 43.54 15.71 22.49
C THR A 49 43.02 14.88 21.30
N ASN A 50 41.80 14.32 21.42
CA ASN A 50 40.74 14.06 20.41
C ASN A 50 41.14 13.73 18.95
N GLU A 51 40.59 12.74 18.25
CA GLU A 51 39.16 12.46 18.02
C GLU A 51 39.07 11.22 17.10
N LEU A 52 38.04 10.37 17.23
CA LEU A 52 37.15 10.02 16.11
C LEU A 52 36.05 9.01 16.51
N ASP A 53 34.86 9.43 16.10
CA ASP A 53 33.52 8.90 16.30
C ASP A 53 33.31 7.42 15.93
N SER A 54 32.53 6.73 16.77
CA SER A 54 31.56 5.76 16.27
C SER A 54 30.34 5.71 17.20
N SER A 55 29.22 6.26 16.72
CA SER A 55 27.93 6.21 17.38
C SER A 55 27.38 4.78 17.32
N SER A 56 27.27 4.14 18.48
CA SER A 56 26.73 2.79 18.65
C SER A 56 25.56 2.81 19.63
N ILE A 57 24.41 2.31 19.18
CA ILE A 57 23.14 2.29 19.91
C ILE A 57 22.73 0.81 20.07
N GLY A 58 22.69 0.33 21.32
CA GLY A 58 22.34 -1.06 21.67
C GLY A 58 20.86 -1.26 22.03
N LEU A 59 20.42 -2.53 21.98
CA LEU A 59 19.04 -2.98 22.19
C LEU A 59 18.95 -3.96 23.38
N VAL A 60 17.86 -3.87 24.15
CA VAL A 60 17.69 -4.44 25.50
C VAL A 60 16.53 -5.43 25.61
N LYS A 61 16.53 -6.45 26.48
CA LYS A 61 15.50 -7.54 26.48
C LYS A 61 14.61 -7.67 27.72
N ALA A 62 13.32 -7.89 27.51
CA ALA A 62 12.38 -8.37 28.53
C ALA A 62 11.48 -9.48 27.97
N THR A 63 10.99 -10.38 28.83
CA THR A 63 10.15 -11.51 28.43
C THR A 63 8.79 -11.47 29.16
N ALA A 64 7.69 -11.39 28.43
CA ALA A 64 6.32 -11.41 28.96
C ALA A 64 5.72 -12.84 28.94
N ILE A 65 4.82 -13.15 29.89
CA ILE A 65 4.08 -14.43 29.94
C ILE A 65 2.69 -14.23 29.33
N SER A 66 2.37 -14.92 28.22
CA SER A 66 1.02 -14.88 27.64
C SER A 66 0.07 -15.74 28.47
N THR A 67 -0.74 -15.13 29.32
CA THR A 67 -1.87 -15.79 29.97
C THR A 67 -3.04 -15.85 28.98
N GLY A 68 -3.55 -17.06 28.73
CA GLY A 68 -4.59 -17.37 27.73
C GLY A 68 -6.00 -16.87 28.08
N SER A 69 -6.12 -15.63 28.56
CA SER A 69 -7.38 -14.92 28.71
C SER A 69 -7.23 -13.54 28.09
N SER A 70 -7.80 -13.37 26.89
CA SER A 70 -7.79 -12.17 26.05
C SER A 70 -7.58 -10.86 26.82
N PRO A 71 -6.42 -10.19 26.68
CA PRO A 71 -6.27 -8.83 27.14
C PRO A 71 -7.04 -7.92 26.19
N ALA A 72 -7.99 -7.16 26.74
CA ALA A 72 -8.68 -6.11 26.02
C ALA A 72 -7.69 -4.99 25.65
N LEU A 73 -7.17 -5.05 24.42
CA LEU A 73 -6.38 -4.01 23.78
C LEU A 73 -7.25 -2.76 23.56
N ARG A 74 -6.92 -1.67 24.26
CA ARG A 74 -7.39 -0.32 23.96
C ARG A 74 -6.17 0.52 23.57
N ALA A 75 -5.80 0.47 22.30
CA ALA A 75 -4.91 1.45 21.70
C ALA A 75 -5.75 2.65 21.24
N ASN A 76 -5.38 3.85 21.64
CA ASN A 76 -5.80 5.04 20.94
C ASN A 76 -4.67 6.08 20.99
N ARG A 77 -4.46 6.65 19.80
CA ARG A 77 -3.89 7.97 19.46
C ARG A 77 -2.41 8.01 19.06
N PHE A 78 -2.23 8.21 17.76
CA PHE A 78 -1.08 8.86 17.15
C PHE A 78 -1.43 10.32 16.86
N GLN A 79 -0.58 11.26 17.29
CA GLN A 79 -0.06 12.39 16.48
C GLN A 79 0.82 13.30 17.36
N ILE A 80 2.09 13.39 16.94
CA ILE A 80 2.99 14.55 16.83
C ILE A 80 2.98 15.56 18.00
N ALA A 81 4.09 15.60 18.74
CA ALA A 81 4.54 16.81 19.44
C ALA A 81 5.63 17.47 18.58
N SER A 82 5.25 18.50 17.83
CA SER A 82 6.16 19.53 17.34
C SER A 82 5.98 20.74 18.26
N THR A 83 7.09 21.24 18.78
CA THR A 83 7.15 22.44 19.62
C THR A 83 7.13 23.68 18.74
N ASN A 84 6.27 24.65 19.03
CA ASN A 84 6.58 26.07 18.85
C ASN A 84 5.86 26.92 19.92
N PRO A 85 6.51 28.00 20.42
CA PRO A 85 6.13 28.69 21.65
C PRO A 85 5.06 29.77 21.47
N ILE A 86 4.51 30.15 22.63
CA ILE A 86 3.37 31.03 22.90
C ILE A 86 3.69 32.51 22.63
N ASN A 87 2.72 33.26 22.10
CA ASN A 87 2.54 34.68 22.41
C ASN A 87 1.04 35.01 22.52
N ALA A 88 0.59 35.42 23.70
CA ALA A 88 -0.64 36.18 23.87
C ALA A 88 -0.52 37.09 25.10
N VAL A 89 -0.35 38.39 24.83
CA VAL A 89 -0.33 39.50 25.78
C VAL A 89 -1.77 39.96 26.07
N ALA A 90 -1.98 40.42 27.31
CA ALA A 90 -3.24 40.87 27.89
C ALA A 90 -3.68 42.29 27.44
N ASN A 91 -4.98 42.58 27.62
CA ASN A 91 -5.65 43.84 28.05
C ASN A 91 -7.15 43.74 27.64
N GLY A 92 -8.20 44.11 28.39
CA GLY A 92 -8.39 44.97 29.56
C GLY A 92 -9.43 46.07 29.23
N GLY A 93 -10.57 46.15 29.97
CA GLY A 93 -11.51 47.30 30.00
C GLY A 93 -13.00 46.95 29.78
N THR A 94 -13.87 46.94 30.82
CA THR A 94 -14.79 48.03 31.33
C THR A 94 -15.91 48.43 30.35
N SER A 95 -17.19 48.66 30.65
CA SER A 95 -18.07 48.70 31.84
C SER A 95 -19.47 49.15 31.37
N GLY A 96 -20.58 48.81 32.07
CA GLY A 96 -21.76 49.68 32.15
C GLY A 96 -23.16 49.16 31.73
N GLY A 97 -24.00 48.88 32.74
CA GLY A 97 -25.33 49.52 32.93
C GLY A 97 -26.57 49.06 32.14
N GLY A 98 -27.61 48.62 32.87
CA GLY A 98 -29.01 48.65 32.38
C GLY A 98 -29.98 47.69 33.09
N VAL A 99 -30.74 48.20 34.07
CA VAL A 99 -31.81 47.50 34.80
C VAL A 99 -33.18 47.87 34.22
N GLN A 100 -34.09 46.90 34.03
CA GLN A 100 -35.53 47.11 34.18
C GLN A 100 -36.26 45.83 34.63
N GLN A 101 -37.07 45.97 35.69
CA GLN A 101 -37.84 44.94 36.40
C GLN A 101 -39.19 44.64 35.73
N ARG A 102 -39.70 43.41 35.84
CA ARG A 102 -41.05 43.15 36.41
C ARG A 102 -41.37 41.65 36.68
N LYS A 103 -41.72 41.44 37.96
CA LYS A 103 -42.74 40.56 38.59
C LYS A 103 -42.67 39.02 38.48
N PHE A 104 -42.66 38.43 39.67
CA PHE A 104 -42.74 37.03 40.05
C PHE A 104 -44.08 36.37 39.67
N ALA A 105 -44.00 35.12 39.19
CA ALA A 105 -45.00 34.09 39.41
C ALA A 105 -44.29 32.76 39.73
N ALA A 106 -44.75 32.10 40.78
CA ALA A 106 -44.19 30.89 41.36
C ALA A 106 -44.20 29.72 40.36
N GLY A 107 -43.05 29.03 40.26
CA GLY A 107 -42.87 27.89 39.37
C GLY A 107 -41.40 27.68 39.05
N THR A 108 -40.55 27.42 40.05
CA THR A 108 -39.13 27.19 39.85
C THR A 108 -38.90 25.81 39.20
N ARG A 109 -39.17 25.68 37.90
CA ARG A 109 -38.40 24.76 37.06
C ARG A 109 -36.98 25.28 37.06
N LEU A 110 -36.09 24.55 37.75
CA LEU A 110 -34.64 24.74 37.66
C LEU A 110 -34.27 24.95 36.19
N ARG A 111 -33.76 26.15 35.92
CA ARG A 111 -33.09 26.53 34.67
C ARG A 111 -32.14 25.37 34.36
N LYS A 112 -32.34 24.68 33.22
CA LYS A 112 -31.43 23.63 32.73
C LYS A 112 -30.01 24.18 32.83
N SER A 113 -29.29 23.72 33.85
CA SER A 113 -27.86 23.96 33.98
C SER A 113 -27.25 23.37 32.72
N VAL A 114 -26.47 24.20 32.03
CA VAL A 114 -25.58 23.78 30.95
C VAL A 114 -24.94 22.45 31.35
N LYS A 115 -25.19 21.42 30.53
CA LYS A 115 -24.71 20.06 30.78
C LYS A 115 -23.18 20.09 30.89
N PRO A 116 -22.58 19.60 31.98
CA PRO A 116 -21.13 19.49 32.09
C PRO A 116 -20.62 18.21 31.42
N ASP A 117 -21.00 18.00 30.15
CA ASP A 117 -20.48 16.89 29.32
C ASP A 117 -19.24 17.30 28.51
N ASP A 118 -18.89 18.59 28.46
CA ASP A 118 -17.80 19.10 27.62
C ASP A 118 -16.56 19.50 28.41
N VAL A 119 -16.00 18.55 29.15
CA VAL A 119 -14.56 18.56 29.48
C VAL A 119 -13.94 17.26 28.97
N TYR A 120 -13.75 17.28 27.65
CA TYR A 120 -12.78 16.59 26.77
C TYR A 120 -12.72 15.05 26.77
N LEU A 121 -13.80 14.39 26.36
CA LEU A 121 -13.67 13.54 25.18
C LEU A 121 -14.12 14.41 24.02
N GLY A 122 -13.19 15.15 23.41
CA GLY A 122 -13.50 15.94 22.21
C GLY A 122 -14.21 15.08 21.16
N GLU A 123 -14.86 15.72 20.20
CA GLU A 123 -15.46 14.99 19.08
C GLU A 123 -14.50 13.93 18.54
N LYS A 124 -15.01 12.72 18.26
CA LYS A 124 -14.21 11.68 17.62
C LYS A 124 -13.51 12.33 16.42
N SER A 125 -12.19 12.27 16.39
CA SER A 125 -11.43 12.84 15.28
C SER A 125 -11.98 12.30 13.96
N LEU A 126 -11.93 13.11 12.91
CA LEU A 126 -12.41 12.72 11.59
C LEU A 126 -11.77 11.38 11.15
N GLU A 127 -10.48 11.20 11.47
CA GLU A 127 -9.73 9.96 11.32
C GLU A 127 -10.38 8.76 12.03
N ARG A 128 -10.81 8.91 13.29
CA ARG A 128 -11.49 7.83 14.03
C ARG A 128 -12.85 7.50 13.42
N LYS A 129 -13.57 8.51 12.89
CA LYS A 129 -14.86 8.29 12.18
C LYS A 129 -14.63 7.51 10.88
N VAL A 130 -13.61 7.89 10.10
CA VAL A 130 -13.20 7.20 8.86
C VAL A 130 -12.74 5.77 9.15
N TRP A 131 -11.90 5.56 10.16
CA TRP A 131 -11.44 4.22 10.54
C TRP A 131 -12.60 3.30 10.94
N LEU A 132 -13.52 3.79 11.79
CA LEU A 132 -14.70 3.03 12.18
C LEU A 132 -15.61 2.71 10.99
N PHE A 133 -15.71 3.61 10.02
CA PHE A 133 -16.40 3.35 8.77
C PHE A 133 -15.73 2.22 7.97
N ILE A 134 -14.40 2.27 7.77
CA ILE A 134 -13.63 1.22 7.09
C ILE A 134 -13.81 -0.14 7.77
N VAL A 135 -13.69 -0.19 9.10
CA VAL A 135 -13.88 -1.42 9.89
C VAL A 135 -15.29 -1.97 9.73
N THR A 136 -16.29 -1.09 9.67
CA THR A 136 -17.70 -1.49 9.46
C THR A 136 -17.90 -2.06 8.06
N VAL A 137 -17.29 -1.47 7.03
CA VAL A 137 -17.35 -1.99 5.65
C VAL A 137 -16.67 -3.36 5.55
N LEU A 138 -15.45 -3.50 6.07
CA LEU A 138 -14.67 -4.74 5.96
C LEU A 138 -15.20 -5.90 6.80
N THR A 139 -15.87 -5.62 7.91
CA THR A 139 -16.38 -6.66 8.83
C THR A 139 -17.91 -6.73 8.91
N GLY A 140 -18.63 -5.89 8.15
CA GLY A 140 -20.08 -5.77 8.23
C GLY A 140 -20.85 -7.04 7.86
N TRP A 141 -20.23 -7.92 7.08
CA TRP A 141 -20.76 -9.24 6.73
C TRP A 141 -20.69 -10.27 7.86
N VAL A 142 -19.92 -10.00 8.93
CA VAL A 142 -19.90 -10.82 10.15
C VAL A 142 -20.96 -10.25 11.10
N PRO A 143 -22.11 -10.91 11.30
CA PRO A 143 -23.17 -10.39 12.16
C PRO A 143 -22.86 -10.58 13.65
N ASP A 144 -23.44 -9.71 14.49
CA ASP A 144 -23.19 -9.66 15.93
C ASP A 144 -23.55 -10.94 16.70
N TRP A 145 -24.50 -11.73 16.21
CA TRP A 145 -24.90 -12.98 16.84
C TRP A 145 -23.81 -14.07 16.71
N LEU A 146 -23.04 -14.06 15.61
CA LEU A 146 -21.96 -15.01 15.37
C LEU A 146 -20.80 -14.78 16.36
N LEU A 147 -20.48 -13.51 16.62
CA LEU A 147 -19.47 -13.12 17.61
C LEU A 147 -19.86 -13.50 19.04
N LYS A 148 -21.15 -13.36 19.37
CA LYS A 148 -21.69 -13.80 20.66
C LYS A 148 -21.64 -15.32 20.83
N LEU A 149 -21.84 -16.08 19.75
CA LEU A 149 -21.70 -17.53 19.73
C LEU A 149 -20.26 -17.97 20.03
N CYS A 150 -19.27 -17.21 19.54
CA CYS A 150 -17.84 -17.44 19.78
C CYS A 150 -17.34 -16.89 21.14
N GLY A 151 -18.23 -16.54 22.07
CA GLY A 151 -17.85 -16.11 23.42
C GLY A 151 -17.36 -14.66 23.55
N VAL A 152 -17.44 -13.85 22.49
CA VAL A 152 -17.08 -12.42 22.54
C VAL A 152 -18.30 -11.62 23.02
N GLN A 153 -18.35 -11.30 24.31
CA GLN A 153 -19.47 -10.56 24.93
C GLN A 153 -19.06 -9.12 25.28
N GLY A 154 -19.85 -8.14 24.82
CA GLY A 154 -19.69 -6.72 25.13
C GLY A 154 -19.42 -5.85 23.89
N LYS A 155 -20.10 -4.70 23.78
CA LYS A 155 -20.03 -3.82 22.61
C LYS A 155 -18.61 -3.32 22.31
N ASP A 156 -17.86 -2.96 23.35
CA ASP A 156 -16.48 -2.48 23.22
C ASP A 156 -15.51 -3.61 22.80
N VAL A 157 -15.73 -4.84 23.27
CA VAL A 157 -14.90 -6.01 22.96
C VAL A 157 -15.16 -6.49 21.52
N MET A 158 -16.43 -6.50 21.10
CA MET A 158 -16.82 -6.82 19.73
C MET A 158 -16.24 -5.80 18.74
N GLN A 159 -16.25 -4.51 19.09
CA GLN A 159 -15.64 -3.47 18.27
C GLN A 159 -14.11 -3.66 18.14
N ALA A 160 -13.43 -4.01 19.23
CA ALA A 160 -11.99 -4.30 19.19
C ALA A 160 -11.67 -5.53 18.31
N TRP A 161 -12.49 -6.58 18.39
CA TRP A 161 -12.36 -7.75 17.51
C TRP A 161 -12.53 -7.37 16.03
N ARG A 162 -13.57 -6.57 15.71
CA ARG A 162 -13.81 -6.09 14.33
C ARG A 162 -12.64 -5.26 13.81
N GLU A 163 -12.06 -4.39 14.64
CA GLU A 163 -10.89 -3.59 14.26
C GLU A 163 -9.66 -4.48 13.96
N LYS A 164 -9.44 -5.54 14.73
CA LYS A 164 -8.34 -6.50 14.50
C LYS A 164 -8.57 -7.36 13.26
N PHE A 165 -9.79 -7.84 13.05
CA PHE A 165 -10.14 -8.61 11.86
C PHE A 165 -10.08 -7.76 10.59
N ALA A 166 -10.47 -6.48 10.66
CA ALA A 166 -10.33 -5.53 9.55
C ALA A 166 -8.85 -5.34 9.13
N LEU A 167 -7.91 -5.35 10.07
CA LEU A 167 -6.47 -5.30 9.74
C LEU A 167 -6.02 -6.53 8.96
N VAL A 168 -6.46 -7.73 9.37
CA VAL A 168 -6.16 -8.98 8.64
C VAL A 168 -6.74 -8.95 7.23
N MET A 169 -7.99 -8.49 7.09
CA MET A 169 -8.64 -8.33 5.77
C MET A 169 -7.90 -7.32 4.90
N MET A 170 -7.43 -6.20 5.46
CA MET A 170 -6.61 -5.25 4.70
C MET A 170 -5.29 -5.87 4.24
N VAL A 171 -4.61 -6.67 5.07
CA VAL A 171 -3.37 -7.36 4.65
C VAL A 171 -3.66 -8.30 3.48
N ILE A 172 -4.69 -9.15 3.58
CA ILE A 172 -5.11 -10.06 2.51
C ILE A 172 -5.43 -9.27 1.23
N LEU A 173 -6.23 -8.20 1.33
CA LEU A 173 -6.56 -7.35 0.20
C LEU A 173 -5.30 -6.70 -0.40
N THR A 174 -4.40 -6.15 0.41
CA THR A 174 -3.14 -5.56 -0.08
C THR A 174 -2.15 -6.58 -0.62
N SER A 175 -2.31 -7.88 -0.35
CA SER A 175 -1.49 -8.94 -0.96
C SER A 175 -2.11 -9.48 -2.25
N ILE A 176 -3.44 -9.67 -2.26
CA ILE A 176 -4.17 -10.16 -3.43
C ILE A 176 -4.31 -9.07 -4.50
N VAL A 177 -4.63 -7.83 -4.11
CA VAL A 177 -4.87 -6.73 -5.06
C VAL A 177 -3.66 -6.48 -5.96
N PRO A 178 -2.40 -6.42 -5.47
CA PRO A 178 -1.25 -6.29 -6.36
C PRO A 178 -1.12 -7.49 -7.29
N ILE A 179 -1.23 -8.73 -6.80
CA ILE A 179 -1.10 -9.94 -7.62
C ILE A 179 -2.19 -10.00 -8.70
N SER A 180 -3.43 -9.78 -8.33
CA SER A 180 -4.55 -9.69 -9.27
C SER A 180 -4.42 -8.49 -10.20
N TRP A 181 -3.86 -7.37 -9.73
CA TRP A 181 -3.53 -6.23 -10.58
C TRP A 181 -2.40 -6.56 -11.55
N LEU A 182 -1.43 -7.42 -11.21
CA LEU A 182 -0.42 -7.91 -12.17
C LEU A 182 -1.09 -8.66 -13.33
N GLU A 183 -2.02 -9.56 -13.02
CA GLU A 183 -2.73 -10.34 -14.04
C GLU A 183 -3.70 -9.47 -14.86
N VAL A 184 -4.47 -8.62 -14.19
CA VAL A 184 -5.47 -7.74 -14.83
C VAL A 184 -4.80 -6.63 -15.64
N SER A 185 -3.75 -5.98 -15.13
CA SER A 185 -3.07 -4.90 -15.84
C SER A 185 -2.39 -5.40 -17.13
N ASN A 186 -1.86 -6.63 -17.15
CA ASN A 186 -1.35 -7.24 -18.38
C ASN A 186 -2.48 -7.41 -19.42
N MET A 187 -3.67 -7.83 -18.98
CA MET A 187 -4.85 -7.93 -19.85
C MET A 187 -5.44 -6.57 -20.26
N LEU A 188 -5.30 -5.53 -19.42
CA LEU A 188 -5.94 -4.22 -19.62
C LEU A 188 -5.05 -3.25 -20.42
N LEU A 189 -3.72 -3.31 -20.22
CA LEU A 189 -2.73 -2.55 -20.99
C LEU A 189 -2.50 -3.17 -22.38
N CYS A 190 -2.63 -4.49 -22.50
CA CYS A 190 -2.47 -5.22 -23.76
C CYS A 190 -3.67 -6.17 -23.97
N PRO A 191 -4.87 -5.65 -24.33
CA PRO A 191 -6.06 -6.47 -24.47
C PRO A 191 -5.88 -7.46 -25.62
N GLN A 192 -5.95 -8.76 -25.28
CA GLN A 192 -5.89 -9.93 -26.14
C GLN A 192 -5.24 -9.66 -27.51
N LEU A 193 -3.91 -9.66 -27.53
CA LEU A 193 -3.24 -10.03 -28.76
C LEU A 193 -3.73 -11.44 -29.11
N THR A 194 -4.58 -11.53 -30.12
CA THR A 194 -4.54 -12.69 -31.01
C THR A 194 -3.06 -12.88 -31.31
N ILE A 195 -2.51 -14.05 -30.95
CA ILE A 195 -1.08 -14.33 -31.11
C ILE A 195 -0.72 -13.91 -32.53
N THR A 196 0.21 -12.98 -32.70
CA THR A 196 0.64 -12.56 -34.03
C THR A 196 1.94 -13.25 -34.38
N LEU A 197 2.06 -13.74 -35.61
CA LEU A 197 3.26 -14.41 -36.09
C LEU A 197 3.80 -13.71 -37.33
N ASN A 198 5.11 -13.46 -37.34
CA ASN A 198 5.80 -12.94 -38.51
C ASN A 198 5.97 -14.02 -39.59
N LEU A 199 6.06 -13.61 -40.85
CA LEU A 199 6.25 -14.53 -41.98
C LEU A 199 7.48 -15.44 -41.81
N ALA A 200 8.56 -14.95 -41.21
CA ALA A 200 9.76 -15.74 -40.92
C ALA A 200 9.50 -16.87 -39.91
N GLN A 201 8.67 -16.61 -38.89
CA GLN A 201 8.30 -17.62 -37.88
C GLN A 201 7.40 -18.69 -38.50
N VAL A 202 6.49 -18.30 -39.39
CA VAL A 202 5.61 -19.24 -40.10
C VAL A 202 6.43 -20.13 -41.04
N ARG A 203 7.37 -19.54 -41.80
CA ARG A 203 8.29 -20.29 -42.68
C ARG A 203 9.23 -21.24 -41.93
N ALA A 204 9.59 -20.92 -40.69
CA ALA A 204 10.43 -21.77 -39.84
C ALA A 204 9.65 -22.90 -39.15
N SER A 205 8.32 -22.87 -39.18
CA SER A 205 7.48 -23.89 -38.54
C SER A 205 7.32 -25.15 -39.40
N SER A 206 6.95 -26.26 -38.76
CA SER A 206 6.74 -27.56 -39.43
C SER A 206 5.28 -27.88 -39.74
N ASN A 207 4.35 -27.05 -39.28
CA ASN A 207 2.91 -27.32 -39.33
C ASN A 207 2.03 -26.09 -39.64
N LEU A 208 2.61 -24.89 -39.83
CA LEU A 208 1.82 -23.69 -40.06
C LEU A 208 1.75 -23.32 -41.53
N VAL A 209 0.59 -22.83 -41.96
CA VAL A 209 0.34 -22.25 -43.30
C VAL A 209 -0.41 -20.94 -43.15
N ILE A 210 -0.34 -20.07 -44.15
CA ILE A 210 -1.05 -18.78 -44.15
C ILE A 210 -2.25 -18.89 -45.08
N ALA A 211 -3.43 -18.49 -44.62
CA ALA A 211 -4.61 -18.38 -45.46
C ALA A 211 -5.39 -17.12 -45.09
N ASN A 212 -5.57 -16.22 -46.05
CA ASN A 212 -6.36 -14.99 -45.95
C ASN A 212 -6.01 -14.19 -44.69
N GLY A 213 -4.71 -13.93 -44.50
CA GLY A 213 -4.17 -13.17 -43.38
C GLY A 213 -4.14 -13.89 -42.02
N ARG A 214 -4.59 -15.14 -41.95
CA ARG A 214 -4.59 -15.96 -40.73
C ARG A 214 -3.57 -17.08 -40.82
N VAL A 215 -2.98 -17.43 -39.69
CA VAL A 215 -2.03 -18.54 -39.56
C VAL A 215 -2.76 -19.77 -39.05
N LEU A 216 -2.75 -20.82 -39.87
CA LEU A 216 -3.45 -22.07 -39.65
C LEU A 216 -2.46 -23.17 -39.25
N ASP A 217 -2.81 -23.94 -38.23
CA ASP A 217 -2.11 -25.17 -37.85
C ASP A 217 -2.78 -26.38 -38.52
N ILE A 218 -2.06 -27.01 -39.46
CA ILE A 218 -2.56 -28.15 -40.24
C ILE A 218 -2.88 -29.37 -39.38
N THR A 219 -2.25 -29.52 -38.21
CA THR A 219 -2.47 -30.67 -37.32
C THR A 219 -3.87 -30.67 -36.70
N LYS A 220 -4.52 -29.50 -36.65
CA LYS A 220 -5.87 -29.33 -36.09
C LYS A 220 -6.99 -29.63 -37.09
N SER A 221 -6.66 -29.83 -38.37
CA SER A 221 -7.63 -30.13 -39.43
C SER A 221 -8.27 -31.51 -39.21
N ARG A 222 -9.59 -31.60 -39.40
CA ARG A 222 -10.34 -32.88 -39.37
C ARG A 222 -10.85 -33.31 -40.75
N THR A 223 -10.56 -32.54 -41.78
CA THR A 223 -11.04 -32.78 -43.15
C THR A 223 -9.90 -33.16 -44.10
N VAL A 224 -10.22 -33.36 -45.38
CA VAL A 224 -9.21 -33.60 -46.43
C VAL A 224 -8.27 -32.40 -46.60
N LEU A 225 -8.69 -31.20 -46.15
CA LEU A 225 -7.91 -29.96 -46.23
C LEU A 225 -6.51 -30.10 -45.63
N GLY A 226 -6.38 -30.62 -44.39
CA GLY A 226 -5.07 -30.76 -43.73
C GLY A 226 -4.09 -31.65 -44.49
N LYS A 227 -4.58 -32.70 -45.17
CA LYS A 227 -3.74 -33.57 -46.02
C LYS A 227 -3.25 -32.84 -47.27
N VAL A 228 -4.11 -32.02 -47.87
CA VAL A 228 -3.81 -31.26 -49.09
C VAL A 228 -2.89 -30.06 -48.80
N LEU A 229 -2.98 -29.47 -47.61
CA LEU A 229 -2.13 -28.34 -47.21
C LEU A 229 -0.73 -28.75 -46.70
N LYS A 230 -0.52 -30.02 -46.36
CA LYS A 230 0.75 -30.54 -45.83
C LYS A 230 1.99 -30.23 -46.71
N PRO A 231 1.93 -30.27 -48.04
CA PRO A 231 3.08 -29.89 -48.90
C PRO A 231 3.40 -28.39 -48.90
N TYR A 232 2.47 -27.54 -48.43
CA TYR A 232 2.57 -26.09 -48.52
C TYR A 232 2.89 -25.42 -47.17
N VAL A 233 3.42 -26.18 -46.20
CA VAL A 233 3.89 -25.66 -44.91
C VAL A 233 4.83 -24.47 -45.12
N GLY A 234 4.60 -23.40 -44.38
CA GLY A 234 5.37 -22.16 -44.47
C GLY A 234 4.99 -21.24 -45.65
N GLN A 235 4.02 -21.64 -46.49
CA GLN A 235 3.56 -20.86 -47.64
C GLN A 235 2.17 -20.24 -47.42
N ASP A 236 1.85 -19.29 -48.30
CA ASP A 236 0.51 -18.69 -48.40
C ASP A 236 -0.36 -19.52 -49.34
N VAL A 237 -1.41 -20.12 -48.78
CA VAL A 237 -2.38 -20.99 -49.44
C VAL A 237 -3.72 -20.29 -49.69
N SER A 238 -3.78 -18.96 -49.56
CA SER A 238 -4.99 -18.16 -49.79
C SER A 238 -5.63 -18.42 -51.15
N SER A 239 -4.83 -18.71 -52.19
CA SER A 239 -5.32 -19.04 -53.53
C SER A 239 -6.19 -20.30 -53.56
N MET A 240 -5.95 -21.27 -52.68
CA MET A 240 -6.72 -22.52 -52.57
C MET A 240 -8.00 -22.34 -51.74
N ILE A 241 -8.11 -21.25 -50.98
CA ILE A 241 -9.24 -20.96 -50.08
C ILE A 241 -9.85 -19.61 -50.49
N PRO A 242 -10.52 -19.55 -51.66
CA PRO A 242 -11.05 -18.29 -52.21
C PRO A 242 -12.22 -17.77 -51.38
N VAL A 243 -11.96 -16.77 -50.55
CA VAL A 243 -12.96 -16.18 -49.63
C VAL A 243 -14.14 -15.57 -50.36
N TYR A 244 -13.86 -14.93 -51.50
CA TYR A 244 -14.87 -14.27 -52.32
C TYR A 244 -15.98 -15.22 -52.78
N MET A 245 -15.71 -16.52 -52.91
CA MET A 245 -16.73 -17.52 -53.27
C MET A 245 -17.82 -17.69 -52.21
N ARG A 246 -17.63 -17.19 -50.98
CA ARG A 246 -18.69 -17.19 -49.96
C ARG A 246 -19.80 -16.15 -50.24
N LEU A 247 -19.57 -15.22 -51.16
CA LEU A 247 -20.62 -14.33 -51.67
C LEU A 247 -21.56 -15.06 -52.64
N ALA A 248 -21.21 -16.25 -53.13
CA ALA A 248 -22.07 -17.02 -54.01
C ALA A 248 -23.31 -17.56 -53.25
N HIS A 249 -24.45 -17.58 -53.93
CA HIS A 249 -25.70 -18.07 -53.37
C HIS A 249 -25.72 -19.61 -53.26
N PRO A 250 -26.33 -20.18 -52.21
CA PRO A 250 -26.38 -21.62 -51.99
C PRO A 250 -27.25 -22.39 -53.02
N GLY A 251 -28.06 -21.70 -53.82
CA GLY A 251 -28.90 -22.31 -54.87
C GLY A 251 -29.50 -21.32 -55.86
N PHE A 252 -30.00 -21.84 -56.98
CA PHE A 252 -30.61 -21.06 -58.07
C PHE A 252 -31.87 -20.32 -57.56
N GLY A 253 -31.87 -18.99 -57.62
CA GLY A 253 -33.00 -18.15 -57.20
C GLY A 253 -33.03 -17.71 -55.73
N SER A 254 -32.01 -18.04 -54.93
CA SER A 254 -31.86 -17.50 -53.57
C SER A 254 -31.23 -16.10 -53.63
N THR A 255 -31.79 -15.14 -52.87
CA THR A 255 -31.26 -13.77 -52.70
C THR A 255 -30.55 -13.57 -51.37
N THR A 256 -30.38 -14.64 -50.58
CA THR A 256 -29.79 -14.58 -49.24
C THR A 256 -28.47 -15.34 -49.21
N HIS A 257 -27.44 -14.71 -48.68
CA HIS A 257 -26.14 -15.34 -48.49
C HIS A 257 -26.19 -16.34 -47.32
N ALA A 258 -25.32 -17.34 -47.35
CA ALA A 258 -25.22 -18.34 -46.28
C ALA A 258 -24.70 -17.74 -44.95
N ASP A 259 -24.01 -16.60 -45.01
CA ASP A 259 -23.48 -15.88 -43.85
C ASP A 259 -24.28 -14.59 -43.63
N THR A 260 -24.83 -14.43 -42.42
CA THR A 260 -25.65 -13.27 -42.06
C THR A 260 -24.89 -11.95 -42.16
N ASP A 261 -23.56 -11.97 -41.99
CA ASP A 261 -22.75 -10.74 -42.08
C ASP A 261 -22.59 -10.28 -43.53
N PHE A 262 -22.63 -11.19 -44.52
CA PHE A 262 -22.65 -10.80 -45.94
C PHE A 262 -24.00 -10.23 -46.34
N SER A 263 -25.09 -10.77 -45.81
CA SER A 263 -26.43 -10.21 -46.02
C SER A 263 -26.61 -8.81 -45.42
N ALA A 264 -25.82 -8.42 -44.42
CA ALA A 264 -25.86 -7.10 -43.82
C ALA A 264 -25.09 -6.03 -44.64
N CYS A 265 -23.93 -6.38 -45.21
CA CYS A 265 -23.07 -5.41 -45.93
C CYS A 265 -23.32 -5.33 -47.45
N VAL A 266 -23.96 -6.34 -48.05
CA VAL A 266 -24.22 -6.36 -49.50
C VAL A 266 -25.43 -5.49 -49.82
N ALA A 267 -25.17 -4.28 -50.31
CA ALA A 267 -26.18 -3.31 -50.71
C ALA A 267 -26.88 -3.68 -52.04
N ASN A 268 -26.18 -4.39 -52.93
CA ASN A 268 -26.72 -4.83 -54.22
C ASN A 268 -26.26 -6.24 -54.57
N VAL A 269 -27.18 -7.20 -54.44
CA VAL A 269 -26.96 -8.63 -54.71
C VAL A 269 -26.57 -8.89 -56.16
N ALA A 270 -27.22 -8.23 -57.12
CA ALA A 270 -26.91 -8.38 -58.54
C ALA A 270 -25.51 -7.85 -58.89
N ALA A 271 -25.06 -6.81 -58.17
CA ALA A 271 -23.69 -6.31 -58.31
C ALA A 271 -22.65 -7.25 -57.67
N ALA A 272 -23.00 -7.97 -56.60
CA ALA A 272 -22.13 -9.00 -56.02
C ALA A 272 -21.94 -10.18 -57.00
N ASP A 273 -23.02 -10.67 -57.62
CA ASP A 273 -22.95 -11.72 -58.64
C ASP A 273 -22.17 -11.23 -59.88
N GLY A 274 -22.39 -9.98 -60.31
CA GLY A 274 -21.63 -9.35 -61.40
C GLY A 274 -20.13 -9.23 -61.10
N TRP A 275 -19.77 -8.93 -59.84
CA TRP A 275 -18.38 -8.86 -59.40
C TRP A 275 -17.71 -10.24 -59.39
N LEU A 276 -18.40 -11.27 -58.88
CA LEU A 276 -17.92 -12.66 -58.94
C LEU A 276 -17.72 -13.13 -60.38
N ALA A 277 -18.69 -12.85 -61.26
CA ALA A 277 -18.59 -13.18 -62.68
C ALA A 277 -17.39 -12.49 -63.36
N LYS A 278 -17.09 -11.24 -62.98
CA LYS A 278 -15.89 -10.54 -63.47
C LYS A 278 -14.60 -11.19 -62.98
N ILE A 279 -14.49 -11.59 -61.70
CA ILE A 279 -13.28 -12.27 -61.20
C ILE A 279 -13.01 -13.55 -61.99
N VAL A 280 -14.06 -14.33 -62.26
CA VAL A 280 -13.95 -15.60 -62.98
C VAL A 280 -13.64 -15.38 -64.47
N SER A 281 -14.20 -14.35 -65.10
CA SER A 281 -14.00 -14.08 -66.54
C SER A 281 -12.74 -13.24 -66.85
N ALA A 282 -12.23 -12.49 -65.87
CA ALA A 282 -11.05 -11.65 -66.01
C ALA A 282 -9.73 -12.39 -65.72
N ASP A 283 -9.74 -13.70 -65.39
CA ASP A 283 -8.54 -14.51 -65.16
C ASP A 283 -7.79 -14.79 -66.49
N PRO A 284 -6.79 -13.98 -66.88
CA PRO A 284 -6.13 -14.11 -68.17
C PRO A 284 -5.13 -15.29 -68.18
N ALA A 285 -4.82 -15.82 -66.99
CA ALA A 285 -3.80 -16.82 -66.76
C ALA A 285 -4.36 -18.26 -66.78
N GLY A 286 -5.68 -18.43 -66.84
CA GLY A 286 -6.35 -19.73 -66.84
C GLY A 286 -6.05 -20.53 -65.57
N THR A 287 -5.98 -19.84 -64.44
CA THR A 287 -5.66 -20.37 -63.11
C THR A 287 -6.89 -20.87 -62.35
N LEU A 288 -8.08 -20.46 -62.79
CA LEU A 288 -9.37 -20.93 -62.29
C LEU A 288 -10.00 -21.90 -63.29
N SER A 289 -10.60 -22.98 -62.77
CA SER A 289 -11.41 -23.91 -63.57
C SER A 289 -12.81 -24.02 -63.00
N VAL A 290 -13.80 -23.79 -63.87
CA VAL A 290 -15.21 -23.67 -63.51
C VAL A 290 -15.97 -24.83 -64.13
N MET A 291 -16.85 -25.45 -63.36
CA MET A 291 -17.76 -26.49 -63.83
C MET A 291 -19.01 -25.87 -64.48
N ARG A 292 -19.77 -26.62 -65.28
CA ARG A 292 -20.93 -26.08 -66.02
C ARG A 292 -22.02 -25.47 -65.13
N ASP A 293 -22.02 -25.79 -63.83
CA ASP A 293 -22.89 -25.27 -62.78
C ASP A 293 -22.36 -23.99 -62.10
N GLY A 294 -21.25 -23.42 -62.56
CA GLY A 294 -20.65 -22.20 -62.03
C GLY A 294 -19.77 -22.40 -60.79
N ARG A 295 -19.54 -23.65 -60.36
CA ARG A 295 -18.66 -23.96 -59.22
C ARG A 295 -17.20 -23.99 -59.63
N LEU A 296 -16.33 -23.43 -58.79
CA LEU A 296 -14.88 -23.53 -58.95
C LEU A 296 -14.40 -24.92 -58.50
N VAL A 297 -13.73 -25.64 -59.39
CA VAL A 297 -13.20 -26.98 -59.12
C VAL A 297 -11.68 -26.94 -58.92
N GLY A 298 -10.99 -26.08 -59.68
CA GLY A 298 -9.54 -25.92 -59.60
C GLY A 298 -9.13 -24.47 -59.45
N CYS A 299 -8.22 -24.23 -58.51
CA CYS A 299 -7.67 -22.95 -58.09
C CYS A 299 -6.16 -22.93 -58.31
N GLN A 300 -5.55 -21.75 -58.35
CA GLN A 300 -4.10 -21.63 -58.53
C GLN A 300 -3.34 -22.34 -57.42
N LYS A 301 -2.38 -23.18 -57.81
CA LYS A 301 -1.41 -23.79 -56.89
C LYS A 301 -0.54 -22.72 -56.21
N PRO A 302 -0.36 -22.76 -54.88
CA PRO A 302 0.54 -21.85 -54.17
C PRO A 302 1.95 -21.85 -54.77
N GLY A 303 2.42 -20.69 -55.22
CA GLY A 303 3.74 -20.52 -55.86
C GLY A 303 3.91 -21.18 -57.25
N GLY A 304 2.84 -21.71 -57.85
CA GLY A 304 2.87 -22.39 -59.15
C GLY A 304 2.79 -21.44 -60.35
N ALA A 305 3.33 -21.88 -61.49
CA ALA A 305 3.18 -21.19 -62.77
C ALA A 305 1.71 -21.15 -63.23
N PRO A 306 1.31 -20.16 -64.07
CA PRO A 306 -0.01 -20.12 -64.69
C PRO A 306 -0.39 -21.47 -65.32
N ARG A 307 -1.62 -21.95 -65.11
CA ARG A 307 -2.19 -23.25 -65.56
C ARG A 307 -1.95 -24.49 -64.67
N GLN A 308 -1.24 -24.37 -63.54
CA GLN A 308 -1.20 -25.44 -62.53
C GLN A 308 -2.32 -25.25 -61.50
N THR A 309 -3.35 -26.10 -61.56
CA THR A 309 -4.51 -26.03 -60.67
C THR A 309 -4.49 -27.11 -59.58
N GLU A 310 -5.02 -26.76 -58.41
CA GLU A 310 -5.26 -27.62 -57.24
C GLU A 310 -6.73 -27.50 -56.81
N SER A 311 -7.22 -28.39 -55.95
CA SER A 311 -8.61 -28.34 -55.49
C SER A 311 -8.92 -27.02 -54.74
N CYS A 312 -10.02 -26.36 -55.10
CA CYS A 312 -10.54 -25.20 -54.38
C CYS A 312 -11.31 -25.62 -53.13
N PHE A 313 -11.11 -24.92 -52.00
CA PHE A 313 -11.81 -25.19 -50.75
C PHE A 313 -12.56 -23.95 -50.26
N TYR A 314 -13.88 -23.92 -50.48
CA TYR A 314 -14.74 -22.80 -50.05
C TYR A 314 -16.09 -23.26 -49.48
N SER A 315 -16.24 -24.55 -49.18
CA SER A 315 -17.46 -25.08 -48.54
C SER A 315 -17.61 -24.65 -47.09
N ASP A 316 -18.83 -24.69 -46.53
CA ASP A 316 -19.05 -24.39 -45.11
C ASP A 316 -18.32 -25.37 -44.17
N ALA A 317 -18.10 -26.61 -44.62
CA ALA A 317 -17.29 -27.58 -43.88
C ALA A 317 -15.80 -27.15 -43.84
N THR A 318 -15.27 -26.61 -44.95
CA THR A 318 -13.93 -26.03 -45.03
C THR A 318 -13.79 -24.87 -44.04
N TRP A 319 -14.74 -23.93 -44.03
CA TRP A 319 -14.64 -22.75 -43.16
C TRP A 319 -14.74 -23.07 -41.67
N ARG A 320 -15.52 -24.09 -41.30
CA ARG A 320 -15.52 -24.63 -39.94
C ARG A 320 -14.17 -25.25 -39.56
N ASP A 321 -13.49 -25.90 -40.50
CA ASP A 321 -12.16 -26.48 -40.28
C ASP A 321 -11.08 -25.39 -40.21
N VAL A 322 -11.08 -24.42 -41.13
CA VAL A 322 -10.19 -23.24 -41.11
C VAL A 322 -10.31 -22.46 -39.81
N SER A 323 -11.54 -22.26 -39.30
CA SER A 323 -11.77 -21.59 -38.02
C SER A 323 -11.16 -22.34 -36.83
N ARG A 324 -11.14 -23.67 -36.86
CA ARG A 324 -10.49 -24.51 -35.83
C ARG A 324 -8.97 -24.54 -35.96
N MET A 325 -8.48 -24.47 -37.19
CA MET A 325 -7.05 -24.47 -37.49
C MET A 325 -6.40 -23.11 -37.18
N THR A 326 -7.15 -22.02 -37.13
CA THR A 326 -6.60 -20.68 -36.85
C THR A 326 -5.98 -20.61 -35.46
N VAL A 327 -4.69 -20.27 -35.38
CA VAL A 327 -3.93 -20.14 -34.12
C VAL A 327 -3.47 -18.70 -33.88
N ALA A 328 -3.19 -17.97 -34.96
CA ALA A 328 -2.58 -16.66 -34.92
C ALA A 328 -3.01 -15.81 -36.13
N ASP A 329 -2.88 -14.50 -36.02
CA ASP A 329 -3.00 -13.57 -37.15
C ASP A 329 -1.61 -13.28 -37.73
N LEU A 330 -1.51 -13.07 -39.05
CA LEU A 330 -0.24 -12.73 -39.69
C LEU A 330 0.19 -11.30 -39.31
N LEU A 331 1.40 -11.15 -38.78
CA LEU A 331 2.00 -9.84 -38.52
C LEU A 331 2.62 -9.32 -39.82
N LEU A 332 2.10 -8.20 -40.30
CA LEU A 332 2.61 -7.48 -41.48
C LEU A 332 3.48 -6.32 -41.04
N ASP A 333 4.62 -6.14 -41.72
CA ASP A 333 5.53 -5.03 -41.45
C ASP A 333 4.90 -3.71 -41.95
N PRO A 334 4.64 -2.74 -41.05
CA PRO A 334 4.05 -1.46 -41.41
C PRO A 334 4.92 -0.62 -42.35
N ASN A 335 6.21 -0.95 -42.54
CA ASN A 335 7.09 -0.26 -43.49
C ASN A 335 6.99 -0.82 -44.92
N ILE A 336 6.55 -2.07 -45.08
CA ILE A 336 6.47 -2.77 -46.37
C ILE A 336 5.11 -2.52 -47.04
N VAL A 337 4.04 -2.48 -46.24
CA VAL A 337 2.67 -2.28 -46.75
C VAL A 337 2.53 -0.94 -47.50
N PRO A 338 3.05 0.22 -47.03
CA PRO A 338 2.95 1.51 -47.73
C PRO A 338 3.92 1.69 -48.90
N ARG A 339 5.10 1.05 -48.91
CA ARG A 339 6.15 1.30 -49.91
C ARG A 339 5.89 0.62 -51.26
N ASN A 340 5.15 -0.48 -51.29
CA ASN A 340 4.76 -1.14 -52.55
C ASN A 340 3.50 -0.51 -53.20
N MET A 341 2.89 0.51 -52.58
CA MET A 341 1.61 1.11 -52.98
C MET A 341 1.69 2.30 -53.93
N SER A 342 2.89 2.87 -54.17
CA SER A 342 3.04 4.07 -55.01
C SER A 342 3.27 3.77 -56.49
N ASP A 343 3.50 2.51 -56.85
CA ASP A 343 3.63 2.08 -58.24
C ASP A 343 2.30 1.49 -58.71
N VAL A 344 1.75 2.07 -59.78
CA VAL A 344 0.42 1.85 -60.35
C VAL A 344 0.30 0.51 -61.08
N SER A 345 0.90 -0.52 -60.51
CA SER A 345 0.80 -1.89 -60.98
C SER A 345 0.46 -2.88 -59.86
N ARG A 346 0.35 -2.47 -58.59
CA ARG A 346 0.51 -3.42 -57.47
C ARG A 346 -0.33 -3.08 -56.23
N LEU A 347 -1.20 -4.02 -55.87
CA LEU A 347 -1.82 -4.29 -54.57
C LEU A 347 -2.39 -3.10 -53.76
N SER A 348 -3.72 -3.04 -53.64
CA SER A 348 -4.43 -2.05 -52.82
C SER A 348 -4.66 -2.57 -51.40
N PHE A 349 -4.05 -1.96 -50.38
CA PHE A 349 -4.37 -2.24 -48.97
C PHE A 349 -4.83 -1.00 -48.21
N VAL A 350 -5.58 -1.24 -47.14
CA VAL A 350 -6.06 -0.22 -46.20
C VAL A 350 -5.84 -0.73 -44.78
N THR A 351 -5.45 0.17 -43.87
CA THR A 351 -5.34 -0.16 -42.44
C THR A 351 -6.51 0.43 -41.67
N VAL A 352 -7.12 -0.36 -40.78
CA VAL A 352 -8.11 0.12 -39.79
C VAL A 352 -7.75 -0.47 -38.44
N LEU A 353 -7.48 0.39 -37.48
CA LEU A 353 -6.95 0.13 -36.14
C LEU A 353 -5.62 -0.64 -36.20
N THR A 354 -5.66 -1.95 -35.99
CA THR A 354 -4.50 -2.84 -36.07
C THR A 354 -4.62 -3.85 -37.21
N LYS A 355 -5.71 -3.80 -38.00
CA LYS A 355 -6.02 -4.76 -39.06
C LYS A 355 -5.70 -4.16 -40.42
N VAL A 356 -5.15 -4.98 -41.30
CA VAL A 356 -4.84 -4.62 -42.69
C VAL A 356 -5.74 -5.42 -43.61
N TYR A 357 -6.33 -4.74 -44.60
CA TYR A 357 -7.25 -5.34 -45.56
C TYR A 357 -6.68 -5.23 -46.97
N ASN A 358 -6.73 -6.33 -47.74
CA ASN A 358 -6.36 -6.39 -49.15
C ASN A 358 -7.61 -6.16 -50.01
N LEU A 359 -7.71 -4.98 -50.60
CA LEU A 359 -8.83 -4.54 -51.43
C LEU A 359 -8.53 -4.57 -52.93
N THR A 360 -7.40 -5.17 -53.34
CA THR A 360 -6.94 -5.16 -54.75
C THR A 360 -8.03 -5.63 -55.71
N THR A 361 -8.57 -6.83 -55.49
CA THR A 361 -9.62 -7.41 -56.35
C THR A 361 -10.94 -6.65 -56.29
N PHE A 362 -11.23 -6.00 -55.16
CA PHE A 362 -12.40 -5.15 -55.02
C PHE A 362 -12.25 -3.90 -55.87
N VAL A 363 -11.16 -3.15 -55.70
CA VAL A 363 -10.90 -1.89 -56.40
C VAL A 363 -10.81 -2.10 -57.91
N ASP A 364 -10.11 -3.14 -58.37
CA ASP A 364 -9.91 -3.43 -59.80
C ASP A 364 -11.20 -3.70 -60.57
N HIS A 365 -12.25 -4.15 -59.88
CA HIS A 365 -13.48 -4.59 -60.53
C HIS A 365 -14.73 -3.81 -60.11
N ALA A 366 -14.75 -3.22 -58.91
CA ALA A 366 -15.88 -2.49 -58.36
C ALA A 366 -15.76 -0.96 -58.49
N ILE A 367 -14.56 -0.41 -58.71
CA ILE A 367 -14.32 1.04 -58.80
C ILE A 367 -13.87 1.42 -60.22
N ILE A 368 -14.39 2.54 -60.73
CA ILE A 368 -13.99 3.12 -62.02
C ILE A 368 -13.21 4.40 -61.76
N TYR A 369 -11.97 4.44 -62.25
CA TYR A 369 -11.11 5.62 -62.24
C TYR A 369 -11.28 6.40 -63.55
N GLN A 370 -11.70 7.67 -63.46
CA GLN A 370 -11.93 8.51 -64.64
C GLN A 370 -10.64 9.22 -65.09
N GLN A 371 -9.60 8.48 -65.48
CA GLN A 371 -8.36 9.06 -66.04
C GLN A 371 -7.56 8.08 -66.92
N ASP A 372 -6.99 8.56 -68.04
CA ASP A 372 -6.28 7.73 -69.04
C ASP A 372 -4.86 7.29 -68.64
N ASN A 373 -4.27 7.89 -67.59
CA ASN A 373 -2.92 7.57 -67.13
C ASN A 373 -2.84 7.58 -65.60
N LEU A 374 -3.27 6.48 -64.97
CA LEU A 374 -3.17 6.34 -63.50
C LEU A 374 -1.72 6.43 -63.00
N ALA A 375 -0.72 6.05 -63.81
CA ALA A 375 0.70 5.91 -63.44
C ALA A 375 1.40 7.18 -62.91
N ARG A 376 0.80 8.36 -63.08
CA ARG A 376 1.36 9.66 -62.63
C ARG A 376 0.42 10.45 -61.72
N ALA A 377 -0.75 9.93 -61.40
CA ALA A 377 -1.75 10.63 -60.61
C ALA A 377 -1.58 10.35 -59.11
N LYS A 378 -1.69 11.39 -58.25
CA LYS A 378 -1.90 11.18 -56.82
C LYS A 378 -3.31 10.63 -56.63
N CYS A 379 -3.44 9.41 -56.07
CA CYS A 379 -4.72 8.70 -55.93
C CYS A 379 -5.82 9.55 -55.27
N ASP A 380 -5.47 10.44 -54.33
CA ASP A 380 -6.40 11.33 -53.63
C ASP A 380 -7.15 12.33 -54.53
N LYS A 381 -6.67 12.58 -55.75
CA LYS A 381 -7.21 13.60 -56.66
C LYS A 381 -7.88 13.02 -57.90
N VAL A 382 -7.90 11.70 -58.04
CA VAL A 382 -8.53 11.05 -59.20
C VAL A 382 -10.03 10.95 -58.94
N PRO A 383 -10.89 11.47 -59.85
CA PRO A 383 -12.32 11.25 -59.74
C PRO A 383 -12.61 9.74 -59.85
N VAL A 384 -13.17 9.18 -58.77
CA VAL A 384 -13.55 7.78 -58.63
C VAL A 384 -15.07 7.66 -58.57
N THR A 385 -15.61 6.66 -59.25
CA THR A 385 -17.04 6.35 -59.23
C THR A 385 -17.26 4.85 -58.99
N PRO A 386 -18.24 4.44 -58.16
CA PRO A 386 -18.57 3.03 -58.00
C PRO A 386 -19.17 2.47 -59.30
N ASN A 387 -18.73 1.29 -59.71
CA ASN A 387 -19.30 0.60 -60.86
C ASN A 387 -20.66 0.01 -60.47
N MET A 388 -21.77 0.53 -61.02
CA MET A 388 -23.12 0.08 -60.67
C MET A 388 -23.37 -1.41 -60.93
N ARG A 389 -22.59 -2.07 -61.80
CA ARG A 389 -22.74 -3.50 -62.11
C ARG A 389 -21.92 -4.42 -61.21
N THR A 390 -20.97 -3.90 -60.44
CA THR A 390 -20.01 -4.72 -59.69
C THR A 390 -19.65 -4.19 -58.30
N ASN A 391 -20.08 -2.99 -57.94
CA ASN A 391 -19.98 -2.49 -56.57
C ASN A 391 -21.14 -3.03 -55.73
N PHE A 392 -20.83 -3.96 -54.82
CA PHE A 392 -21.80 -4.56 -53.92
C PHE A 392 -21.86 -3.92 -52.54
N LEU A 393 -20.88 -3.08 -52.17
CA LEU A 393 -20.87 -2.35 -50.90
C LEU A 393 -21.65 -1.03 -51.01
N ALA A 394 -22.04 -0.46 -49.87
CA ALA A 394 -22.64 0.87 -49.82
C ALA A 394 -21.74 1.90 -50.57
N PRO A 395 -22.29 2.73 -51.47
CA PRO A 395 -21.49 3.62 -52.32
C PRO A 395 -20.55 4.55 -51.55
N GLU A 396 -20.99 5.11 -50.42
CA GLU A 396 -20.19 5.98 -49.56
C GLU A 396 -19.02 5.25 -48.91
N PHE A 397 -19.27 4.02 -48.44
CA PHE A 397 -18.25 3.17 -47.85
C PHE A 397 -17.22 2.72 -48.90
N ALA A 398 -17.67 2.30 -50.08
CA ALA A 398 -16.80 1.93 -51.21
C ALA A 398 -15.91 3.10 -51.67
N LEU A 399 -16.45 4.31 -51.72
CA LEU A 399 -15.69 5.52 -52.04
C LEU A 399 -14.66 5.87 -50.95
N THR A 400 -15.02 5.69 -49.68
CA THR A 400 -14.10 5.91 -48.55
C THR A 400 -12.93 4.92 -48.59
N LEU A 401 -13.19 3.64 -48.88
CA LEU A 401 -12.16 2.63 -49.08
C LEU A 401 -11.27 2.93 -50.29
N ALA A 402 -11.85 3.33 -51.42
CA ALA A 402 -11.12 3.62 -52.65
C ALA A 402 -10.20 4.85 -52.52
N ARG A 403 -10.65 5.88 -51.79
CA ARG A 403 -9.85 7.08 -51.47
C ARG A 403 -8.82 6.83 -50.38
N GLY A 404 -9.09 5.85 -49.51
CA GLY A 404 -8.25 5.48 -48.38
C GLY A 404 -7.11 4.52 -48.68
N ILE A 405 -6.94 4.09 -49.94
CA ILE A 405 -5.90 3.13 -50.32
C ILE A 405 -4.53 3.64 -49.87
N GLY A 406 -3.83 2.83 -49.09
CA GLY A 406 -2.52 3.13 -48.53
C GLY A 406 -2.48 4.09 -47.35
N SER A 407 -3.63 4.44 -46.81
CA SER A 407 -3.76 5.24 -45.59
C SER A 407 -4.37 4.44 -44.44
N ASP A 408 -4.29 5.01 -43.23
CA ASP A 408 -4.97 4.51 -42.04
C ASP A 408 -6.35 5.17 -41.91
N LEU A 409 -7.40 4.38 -42.13
CA LEU A 409 -8.80 4.81 -42.06
C LEU A 409 -9.41 4.65 -40.66
N SER A 410 -8.60 4.37 -39.62
CA SER A 410 -9.07 4.18 -38.23
C SER A 410 -10.01 5.28 -37.76
N THR A 411 -9.66 6.54 -37.98
CA THR A 411 -10.46 7.68 -37.50
C THR A 411 -11.76 7.88 -38.30
N GLN A 412 -11.79 7.41 -39.55
CA GLN A 412 -12.91 7.58 -40.47
C GLN A 412 -13.94 6.46 -40.35
N LEU A 413 -13.51 5.22 -40.06
CA LEU A 413 -14.36 4.02 -40.10
C LEU A 413 -14.71 3.43 -38.73
N THR A 414 -14.36 4.08 -37.61
CA THR A 414 -14.67 3.57 -36.25
C THR A 414 -16.02 4.10 -35.71
N GLN A 415 -16.94 4.55 -36.57
CA GLN A 415 -18.28 4.99 -36.16
C GLN A 415 -19.27 3.82 -36.07
N GLN A 416 -20.32 3.95 -35.26
CA GLN A 416 -21.27 2.86 -34.96
C GLN A 416 -22.05 2.37 -36.19
N SER A 417 -22.22 3.21 -37.22
CA SER A 417 -22.83 2.86 -38.52
C SER A 417 -22.00 1.87 -39.34
N ASP A 418 -20.68 1.86 -39.14
CA ASP A 418 -19.75 1.17 -40.04
C ASP A 418 -19.33 -0.22 -39.50
N LEU A 419 -19.85 -0.60 -38.32
CA LEU A 419 -19.45 -1.83 -37.65
C LEU A 419 -19.88 -3.10 -38.41
N GLU A 420 -21.02 -3.04 -39.14
CA GLU A 420 -21.51 -4.14 -39.98
C GLU A 420 -20.65 -4.29 -41.24
N ASP A 421 -20.32 -3.18 -41.90
CA ASP A 421 -19.43 -3.14 -43.05
C ASP A 421 -18.01 -3.59 -42.71
N LEU A 422 -17.49 -3.23 -41.53
CA LEU A 422 -16.19 -3.68 -41.04
C LEU A 422 -16.15 -5.20 -40.75
N ARG A 423 -17.25 -5.81 -40.27
CA ARG A 423 -17.32 -7.28 -40.10
C ARG A 423 -17.26 -8.00 -41.44
N CYS A 424 -17.92 -7.45 -42.44
CA CYS A 424 -17.88 -7.94 -43.81
C CYS A 424 -16.48 -7.80 -44.42
N LEU A 425 -15.82 -6.66 -44.20
CA LEU A 425 -14.44 -6.42 -44.60
C LEU A 425 -13.47 -7.42 -43.94
N ASP A 426 -13.66 -7.71 -42.65
CA ASP A 426 -12.89 -8.70 -41.86
C ASP A 426 -13.08 -10.13 -42.35
N LYS A 427 -14.24 -10.43 -42.94
CA LYS A 427 -14.51 -11.73 -43.53
C LYS A 427 -13.99 -11.86 -44.95
N LEU A 428 -14.05 -10.83 -45.79
CA LEU A 428 -13.71 -10.89 -47.22
C LEU A 428 -12.27 -10.52 -47.56
N PHE A 429 -11.74 -9.50 -46.89
CA PHE A 429 -10.53 -8.79 -47.33
C PHE A 429 -9.43 -8.76 -46.27
N PHE A 430 -9.59 -9.45 -45.15
CA PHE A 430 -8.56 -9.48 -44.11
C PHE A 430 -7.22 -10.05 -44.63
N ALA A 431 -6.14 -9.30 -44.44
CA ALA A 431 -4.80 -9.64 -44.92
C ALA A 431 -3.80 -9.87 -43.78
N GLY A 432 -4.08 -9.38 -42.58
CA GLY A 432 -3.23 -9.54 -41.40
C GLY A 432 -3.37 -8.37 -40.44
N ARG A 433 -2.43 -8.26 -39.50
CA ARG A 433 -2.36 -7.15 -38.55
C ARG A 433 -1.08 -6.35 -38.69
N ALA A 434 -1.20 -5.03 -38.53
CA ALA A 434 -0.08 -4.12 -38.35
C ALA A 434 -0.19 -3.51 -36.96
N THR A 435 0.87 -3.58 -36.16
CA THR A 435 0.91 -2.96 -34.82
C THR A 435 1.49 -1.56 -34.88
N PRO A 436 0.82 -0.54 -34.32
CA PRO A 436 1.39 0.81 -34.26
C PRO A 436 2.60 0.84 -33.29
N PRO A 437 3.63 1.66 -33.57
CA PRO A 437 4.88 1.69 -32.81
C PRO A 437 4.72 2.13 -31.34
N LEU A 438 3.65 2.89 -31.04
CA LEU A 438 3.35 3.29 -29.66
C LEU A 438 2.87 2.10 -28.81
N TYR A 439 2.07 1.20 -29.38
CA TYR A 439 1.51 0.05 -28.68
C TYR A 439 2.57 -1.01 -28.34
N THR A 440 3.51 -1.26 -29.27
CA THR A 440 4.64 -2.16 -29.05
C THR A 440 5.55 -1.67 -27.91
N THR A 441 5.71 -0.35 -27.79
CA THR A 441 6.54 0.28 -26.76
C THR A 441 5.90 0.13 -25.38
N ILE A 442 4.60 0.43 -25.26
CA ILE A 442 3.88 0.33 -23.97
C ILE A 442 3.85 -1.10 -23.44
N CYS A 443 3.55 -2.09 -24.31
CA CYS A 443 3.54 -3.50 -23.90
C CYS A 443 4.94 -4.04 -23.55
N ALA A 444 5.99 -3.56 -24.21
CA ALA A 444 7.37 -3.97 -23.90
C ALA A 444 7.85 -3.50 -22.52
N PHE A 445 7.50 -2.27 -22.12
CA PHE A 445 7.95 -1.69 -20.85
C PHE A 445 6.99 -1.93 -19.68
N GLY A 446 5.71 -2.21 -19.93
CA GLY A 446 4.69 -2.38 -18.89
C GLY A 446 5.05 -3.43 -17.83
N ASN A 447 5.42 -4.64 -18.26
CA ASN A 447 5.80 -5.72 -17.34
C ASN A 447 7.08 -5.41 -16.55
N GLN A 448 8.03 -4.71 -17.15
CA GLN A 448 9.29 -4.35 -16.49
C GLN A 448 9.07 -3.31 -15.39
N ILE A 449 8.26 -2.28 -15.67
CA ILE A 449 7.89 -1.25 -14.67
C ILE A 449 7.17 -1.90 -13.48
N LEU A 450 6.24 -2.81 -13.77
CA LEU A 450 5.43 -3.46 -12.75
C LEU A 450 6.25 -4.43 -11.87
N LEU A 451 7.19 -5.14 -12.47
CA LEU A 451 8.18 -5.96 -11.76
C LEU A 451 9.11 -5.09 -10.91
N ALA A 452 9.56 -3.95 -11.42
CA ALA A 452 10.42 -3.02 -10.68
C ALA A 452 9.70 -2.45 -9.44
N ILE A 453 8.44 -2.03 -9.58
CA ILE A 453 7.63 -1.55 -8.44
C ILE A 453 7.45 -2.67 -7.42
N THR A 454 7.07 -3.88 -7.85
CA THR A 454 6.91 -5.04 -6.95
C THR A 454 8.23 -5.38 -6.23
N GLY A 455 9.34 -5.40 -6.96
CA GLY A 455 10.68 -5.61 -6.42
C GLY A 455 11.09 -4.55 -5.40
N SER A 456 10.72 -3.28 -5.62
CA SER A 456 10.99 -2.19 -4.68
C SER A 456 10.26 -2.41 -3.33
N VAL A 457 9.01 -2.87 -3.35
CA VAL A 457 8.23 -3.15 -2.14
C VAL A 457 8.86 -4.29 -1.33
N TYR A 458 9.25 -5.38 -2.00
CA TYR A 458 9.95 -6.50 -1.33
C TYR A 458 11.34 -6.10 -0.82
N SER A 459 12.03 -5.21 -1.53
CA SER A 459 13.33 -4.68 -1.09
C SER A 459 13.21 -3.91 0.22
N ILE A 460 12.13 -3.15 0.44
CA ILE A 460 11.87 -2.47 1.73
C ILE A 460 11.77 -3.48 2.87
N ILE A 461 11.10 -4.62 2.65
CA ILE A 461 10.98 -5.68 3.67
C ILE A 461 12.35 -6.30 3.95
N LEU A 462 13.14 -6.58 2.91
CA LEU A 462 14.50 -7.10 3.04
C LEU A 462 15.41 -6.14 3.81
N ILE A 463 15.36 -4.84 3.49
CA ILE A 463 16.14 -3.80 4.19
C ILE A 463 15.76 -3.77 5.67
N LYS A 464 14.46 -3.77 6.01
CA LYS A 464 14.00 -3.84 7.41
C LYS A 464 14.58 -5.05 8.14
N PHE A 465 14.58 -6.20 7.48
CA PHE A 465 15.13 -7.43 8.04
C PHE A 465 16.64 -7.35 8.27
N LEU A 466 17.40 -6.87 7.28
CA LEU A 466 18.87 -6.69 7.38
C LEU A 466 19.23 -5.69 8.48
N VAL A 467 18.50 -4.58 8.59
CA VAL A 467 18.63 -3.61 9.67
C VAL A 467 18.42 -4.27 11.04
N SER A 468 17.38 -5.08 11.19
CA SER A 468 17.12 -5.78 12.45
C SER A 468 18.21 -6.78 12.81
N LEU A 469 18.89 -7.38 11.83
CA LEU A 469 20.05 -8.24 12.08
C LEU A 469 21.25 -7.44 12.61
N MET A 470 21.47 -6.21 12.14
CA MET A 470 22.54 -5.35 12.65
C MET A 470 22.38 -5.06 14.16
N PHE A 471 21.15 -4.91 14.64
CA PHE A 471 20.86 -4.71 16.07
C PHE A 471 21.00 -5.98 16.94
N SER A 472 21.30 -7.14 16.35
CA SER A 472 21.46 -8.40 17.11
C SER A 472 22.85 -8.57 17.76
N PHE A 473 23.83 -7.73 17.41
CA PHE A 473 25.19 -7.80 17.97
C PHE A 473 25.25 -7.11 19.33
N ARG A 474 25.56 -7.88 20.38
CA ARG A 474 25.53 -7.45 21.79
C ARG A 474 26.88 -6.87 22.24
N PHE A 475 26.87 -5.61 22.69
CA PHE A 475 27.91 -5.06 23.55
C PHE A 475 27.27 -4.62 24.87
N LYS A 476 27.79 -5.13 25.99
CA LYS A 476 27.32 -4.74 27.32
C LYS A 476 27.90 -3.36 27.67
N PRO A 477 27.07 -2.35 27.97
CA PRO A 477 27.55 -1.05 28.39
C PRO A 477 28.17 -1.12 29.79
N ALA A 478 29.01 -0.14 30.12
CA ALA A 478 29.48 0.05 31.49
C ALA A 478 28.30 0.27 32.46
N GLN A 479 28.50 -0.04 33.74
CA GLN A 479 27.50 0.18 34.78
C GLN A 479 27.22 1.68 34.94
N MET A 480 25.95 2.07 34.84
CA MET A 480 25.48 3.44 34.90
C MET A 480 25.01 3.81 36.31
N ASN A 481 25.25 5.05 36.72
CA ASN A 481 24.91 5.56 38.05
C ASN A 481 23.79 6.61 37.94
N ALA A 482 22.54 6.16 37.84
CA ALA A 482 21.37 7.05 37.82
C ALA A 482 20.22 6.52 38.68
N ASP A 483 19.56 7.40 39.43
CA ASP A 483 18.48 6.99 40.30
C ASP A 483 17.21 6.72 39.48
N THR A 484 16.70 5.49 39.56
CA THR A 484 15.66 4.99 38.65
C THR A 484 14.50 4.37 39.42
N MET A 485 13.28 4.80 39.07
CA MET A 485 12.05 4.25 39.64
C MET A 485 11.48 3.16 38.73
N CYS A 486 11.23 1.97 39.28
CA CYS A 486 10.62 0.84 38.57
C CYS A 486 9.12 0.79 38.88
N PHE A 487 8.30 1.25 37.94
CA PHE A 487 6.84 1.30 38.05
C PHE A 487 6.18 0.03 37.54
N VAL A 488 5.42 -0.63 38.41
CA VAL A 488 4.66 -1.85 38.11
C VAL A 488 3.16 -1.62 38.39
N PRO A 489 2.33 -1.39 37.35
CA PRO A 489 0.88 -1.30 37.52
C PRO A 489 0.26 -2.69 37.60
N CYS A 490 -0.55 -2.93 38.61
CA CYS A 490 -1.27 -4.18 38.83
C CYS A 490 -2.78 -3.92 38.83
N TYR A 491 -3.58 -4.85 38.34
CA TYR A 491 -5.04 -4.86 38.34
C TYR A 491 -5.61 -6.16 38.93
N THR A 492 -5.39 -7.30 38.27
CA THR A 492 -5.95 -8.62 38.64
C THR A 492 -4.92 -9.74 38.63
N GLU A 493 -3.65 -9.39 38.47
CA GLU A 493 -2.53 -10.33 38.48
C GLU A 493 -2.46 -11.03 39.84
N GLY A 494 -2.06 -12.29 39.81
CA GLY A 494 -1.92 -13.12 41.01
C GLY A 494 -0.45 -13.34 41.33
N GLN A 495 -0.05 -14.61 41.42
CA GLN A 495 1.34 -14.99 41.65
C GLN A 495 2.30 -14.63 40.50
N SER A 496 1.79 -14.24 39.32
CA SER A 496 2.64 -13.75 38.22
C SER A 496 3.47 -12.53 38.61
N MET A 497 2.94 -11.66 39.49
CA MET A 497 3.65 -10.48 40.01
C MET A 497 4.96 -10.84 40.70
N ARG A 498 5.05 -12.04 41.28
CA ARG A 498 6.27 -12.54 41.93
C ARG A 498 7.44 -12.53 40.96
N ILE A 499 7.23 -13.03 39.75
CA ILE A 499 8.28 -13.13 38.73
C ILE A 499 8.79 -11.73 38.38
N THR A 500 7.88 -10.76 38.24
CA THR A 500 8.23 -9.37 37.97
C THR A 500 9.04 -8.75 39.11
N PHE A 501 8.59 -8.86 40.35
CA PHE A 501 9.29 -8.29 41.51
C PHE A 501 10.66 -8.93 41.73
N GLU A 502 10.76 -10.26 41.64
CA GLU A 502 12.01 -10.99 41.76
C GLU A 502 12.99 -10.63 40.63
N SER A 503 12.49 -10.47 39.39
CA SER A 503 13.34 -10.09 38.25
C SER A 503 13.85 -8.66 38.33
N LEU A 504 13.02 -7.70 38.79
CA LEU A 504 13.42 -6.32 39.00
C LEU A 504 14.41 -6.18 40.18
N ALA A 505 14.23 -6.99 41.22
CA ALA A 505 15.17 -7.02 42.34
C ALA A 505 16.55 -7.56 41.91
N ALA A 506 16.56 -8.59 41.05
CA ALA A 506 17.77 -9.24 40.56
C ALA A 506 18.45 -8.57 39.35
N CYS A 507 17.99 -7.39 38.93
CA CYS A 507 18.68 -6.61 37.90
C CYS A 507 20.12 -6.27 38.35
N ASP A 508 21.08 -6.38 37.42
CA ASP A 508 22.48 -5.99 37.56
C ASP A 508 22.59 -4.45 37.55
N TYR A 509 22.08 -3.85 38.62
CA TYR A 509 22.01 -2.42 38.86
C TYR A 509 22.03 -2.18 40.37
N ASP A 510 22.63 -1.06 40.80
CA ASP A 510 22.78 -0.73 42.22
C ASP A 510 21.42 -0.67 42.95
N ASP A 511 21.31 -1.46 44.02
CA ASP A 511 20.10 -1.62 44.82
C ASP A 511 19.68 -0.31 45.51
N ASP A 512 20.64 0.53 45.87
CA ASP A 512 20.38 1.80 46.56
C ASP A 512 19.86 2.88 45.60
N ARG A 513 20.01 2.66 44.28
CA ARG A 513 19.58 3.59 43.22
C ARG A 513 18.26 3.19 42.56
N LYS A 514 17.65 2.09 43.00
CA LYS A 514 16.41 1.58 42.41
C LYS A 514 15.27 1.58 43.42
N LEU A 515 14.12 2.14 43.03
CA LEU A 515 12.90 2.14 43.85
C LEU A 515 11.77 1.43 43.12
N LEU A 516 11.27 0.33 43.70
CA LEU A 516 10.14 -0.41 43.16
C LEU A 516 8.83 0.25 43.57
N VAL A 517 8.09 0.82 42.62
CA VAL A 517 6.77 1.42 42.86
C VAL A 517 5.68 0.57 42.24
N VAL A 518 4.89 -0.10 43.08
CA VAL A 518 3.79 -0.98 42.67
C VAL A 518 2.47 -0.23 42.84
N VAL A 519 1.66 -0.13 41.77
CA VAL A 519 0.37 0.56 41.83
C VAL A 519 -0.76 -0.40 41.53
N CYS A 520 -1.52 -0.76 42.56
CA CYS A 520 -2.67 -1.65 42.45
C CYS A 520 -3.95 -0.84 42.11
N ASP A 521 -4.49 -1.05 40.92
CA ASP A 521 -5.61 -0.33 40.32
C ASP A 521 -6.97 -0.85 40.79
N GLY A 522 -7.26 -0.58 42.05
CA GLY A 522 -8.50 -0.95 42.71
C GLY A 522 -8.32 -2.14 43.65
N ASN A 523 -9.26 -2.28 44.56
CA ASN A 523 -9.29 -3.40 45.49
C ASN A 523 -10.08 -4.57 44.90
N ILE A 524 -9.53 -5.19 43.86
CA ILE A 524 -10.22 -6.16 43.02
C ILE A 524 -9.59 -7.54 43.18
N THR A 525 -10.43 -8.59 43.16
CA THR A 525 -9.98 -9.98 43.17
C THR A 525 -10.05 -10.55 41.75
N GLY A 526 -8.90 -10.95 41.21
CA GLY A 526 -8.81 -11.59 39.90
C GLY A 526 -9.45 -12.99 39.88
N LYS A 527 -9.83 -13.46 38.69
CA LYS A 527 -10.41 -14.80 38.53
C LYS A 527 -9.36 -15.87 38.90
N GLY A 528 -9.63 -16.66 39.93
CA GLY A 528 -8.71 -17.68 40.44
C GLY A 528 -7.79 -17.22 41.58
N ASN A 529 -7.88 -15.96 42.00
CA ASN A 529 -7.13 -15.44 43.15
C ASN A 529 -7.95 -15.57 44.44
N ALA A 530 -7.29 -15.91 45.55
CA ALA A 530 -7.92 -16.03 46.86
C ALA A 530 -8.07 -14.69 47.61
N ALA A 531 -7.30 -13.67 47.22
CA ALA A 531 -7.25 -12.36 47.86
C ALA A 531 -7.26 -11.22 46.83
N PRO A 532 -7.61 -9.99 47.24
CA PRO A 532 -7.51 -8.82 46.36
C PRO A 532 -6.06 -8.53 45.96
N THR A 533 -5.87 -7.97 44.76
CA THR A 533 -4.54 -7.66 44.19
C THR A 533 -3.62 -6.85 45.13
N PRO A 534 -4.09 -5.79 45.83
CA PRO A 534 -3.24 -5.08 46.78
C PRO A 534 -2.73 -5.94 47.92
N GLN A 535 -3.56 -6.88 48.41
CA GLN A 535 -3.17 -7.79 49.48
C GLN A 535 -2.13 -8.80 48.99
N ILE A 536 -2.33 -9.38 47.80
CA ILE A 536 -1.36 -10.28 47.19
C ILE A 536 -0.01 -9.58 46.99
N ALA A 537 -0.01 -8.35 46.47
CA ALA A 537 1.22 -7.59 46.28
C ALA A 537 1.98 -7.34 47.60
N LEU A 538 1.27 -6.98 48.67
CA LEU A 538 1.86 -6.79 50.00
C LEU A 538 2.41 -8.09 50.60
N GLU A 539 1.70 -9.20 50.43
CA GLU A 539 2.14 -10.53 50.87
C GLU A 539 3.41 -10.97 50.12
N LEU A 540 3.46 -10.76 48.80
CA LEU A 540 4.64 -11.06 47.98
C LEU A 540 5.86 -10.24 48.38
N LEU A 541 5.66 -8.96 48.71
CA LEU A 541 6.71 -8.05 49.17
C LEU A 541 7.08 -8.23 50.65
N GLY A 542 6.39 -9.13 51.37
CA GLY A 542 6.66 -9.42 52.78
C GLY A 542 6.31 -8.29 53.73
N TRP A 543 5.38 -7.40 53.36
CA TRP A 543 4.99 -6.26 54.19
C TRP A 543 4.33 -6.70 55.49
N ARG A 544 4.72 -6.09 56.61
CA ARG A 544 4.13 -6.30 57.94
C ARG A 544 3.91 -4.95 58.61
N GLY A 545 2.70 -4.71 59.12
CA GLY A 545 2.37 -3.47 59.83
C GLY A 545 0.87 -3.26 59.96
N TYR A 546 0.50 -2.14 60.58
CA TYR A 546 -0.88 -1.68 60.62
C TYR A 546 -1.26 -1.00 59.30
N GLY A 547 -2.48 -1.24 58.83
CA GLY A 547 -2.96 -0.70 57.57
C GLY A 547 -2.99 0.85 57.59
N PRO A 548 -2.35 1.53 56.63
CA PRO A 548 -2.32 2.98 56.54
C PRO A 548 -3.69 3.55 56.18
N ILE A 549 -3.86 4.84 56.47
CA ILE A 549 -5.08 5.59 56.18
C ILE A 549 -5.18 5.83 54.68
N ALA A 550 -6.40 5.78 54.14
CA ALA A 550 -6.64 6.10 52.74
C ALA A 550 -6.73 7.62 52.57
N HIS A 551 -5.98 8.18 51.63
CA HIS A 551 -5.98 9.61 51.32
C HIS A 551 -6.60 9.88 49.95
N VAL A 552 -7.25 11.03 49.84
CA VAL A 552 -7.98 11.44 48.63
C VAL A 552 -7.01 11.97 47.57
N TYR A 553 -7.24 11.59 46.31
CA TYR A 553 -6.56 12.14 45.14
C TYR A 553 -7.53 12.32 43.96
N HIS A 554 -7.11 13.13 42.98
CA HIS A 554 -7.86 13.37 41.75
C HIS A 554 -7.54 12.29 40.71
N ALA A 555 -8.56 11.55 40.30
CA ALA A 555 -8.45 10.43 39.37
C ALA A 555 -9.13 10.73 38.01
N ILE A 556 -8.77 9.94 36.99
CA ILE A 556 -9.44 9.94 35.70
C ILE A 556 -10.79 9.23 35.84
N GLY A 557 -11.88 9.99 35.93
CA GLY A 557 -13.23 9.43 36.02
C GLY A 557 -14.30 10.43 35.56
N LYS A 558 -15.54 9.96 35.39
CA LYS A 558 -16.70 10.82 35.08
C LYS A 558 -17.53 11.07 36.34
N GLY A 559 -18.05 12.30 36.48
CA GLY A 559 -18.88 12.67 37.63
C GLY A 559 -18.17 12.44 38.97
N THR A 560 -18.76 11.59 39.81
CA THR A 560 -18.27 11.28 41.15
C THR A 560 -16.99 10.43 41.15
N GLU A 561 -16.66 9.75 40.04
CA GLU A 561 -15.47 8.91 39.91
C GLU A 561 -14.15 9.71 39.78
N LYS A 562 -14.24 11.04 39.60
CA LYS A 562 -13.09 11.97 39.55
C LYS A 562 -12.32 12.05 40.87
N ILE A 563 -12.94 11.62 41.96
CA ILE A 563 -12.35 11.56 43.29
C ILE A 563 -12.14 10.09 43.61
N ASN A 564 -10.92 9.74 43.97
CA ASN A 564 -10.56 8.39 44.40
C ASN A 564 -9.72 8.47 45.68
N MET A 565 -9.57 7.35 46.37
CA MET A 565 -8.73 7.25 47.55
C MET A 565 -7.71 6.14 47.37
N ALA A 566 -6.51 6.35 47.87
CA ALA A 566 -5.43 5.38 47.82
C ALA A 566 -4.65 5.34 49.14
N LYS A 567 -4.09 4.17 49.42
CA LYS A 567 -3.23 3.90 50.57
C LYS A 567 -1.79 3.74 50.09
N VAL A 568 -0.84 4.28 50.83
CA VAL A 568 0.59 4.16 50.54
C VAL A 568 1.23 3.25 51.58
N TYR A 569 1.96 2.24 51.11
CA TYR A 569 2.75 1.34 51.92
C TYR A 569 4.21 1.45 51.47
N SER A 570 5.15 1.22 52.36
CA SER A 570 6.57 1.17 52.00
C SER A 570 7.30 0.12 52.80
N GLY A 571 8.44 -0.33 52.28
CA GLY A 571 9.29 -1.30 52.96
C GLY A 571 10.53 -1.65 52.16
N TRP A 572 11.18 -2.72 52.57
CA TRP A 572 12.36 -3.27 51.90
C TRP A 572 12.05 -4.68 51.41
N TYR A 573 12.26 -4.92 50.12
CA TYR A 573 12.10 -6.23 49.51
C TYR A 573 13.46 -6.93 49.49
N LYS A 574 13.53 -8.09 50.16
CA LYS A 574 14.75 -8.91 50.20
C LYS A 574 14.57 -10.09 49.26
N PHE A 575 15.47 -10.21 48.29
CA PHE A 575 15.49 -11.34 47.36
C PHE A 575 16.93 -11.73 47.06
N LYS A 576 17.31 -12.96 47.43
CA LYS A 576 18.71 -13.43 47.39
C LYS A 576 19.62 -12.44 48.15
N GLU A 577 20.66 -11.93 47.49
CA GLU A 577 21.60 -10.95 48.03
C GLU A 577 21.12 -9.50 47.83
N HIS A 578 20.00 -9.29 47.14
CA HIS A 578 19.47 -7.96 46.85
C HIS A 578 18.51 -7.47 47.93
N ARG A 579 18.59 -6.17 48.22
CA ARG A 579 17.73 -5.45 49.16
C ARG A 579 17.25 -4.14 48.53
N VAL A 580 16.01 -4.15 48.04
CA VAL A 580 15.46 -3.04 47.24
C VAL A 580 14.37 -2.31 48.00
N PRO A 581 14.38 -0.97 48.09
CA PRO A 581 13.26 -0.23 48.65
C PRO A 581 12.03 -0.31 47.74
N TYR A 582 10.84 -0.40 48.33
CA TYR A 582 9.58 -0.39 47.58
C TYR A 582 8.53 0.54 48.18
N GLY A 583 7.64 1.01 47.33
CA GLY A 583 6.39 1.68 47.68
C GLY A 583 5.19 1.03 46.97
N VAL A 584 4.15 0.66 47.72
CA VAL A 584 2.89 0.14 47.15
C VAL A 584 1.80 1.19 47.29
N ILE A 585 1.18 1.54 46.17
CA ILE A 585 0.01 2.42 46.10
C ILE A 585 -1.21 1.54 45.84
N ALA A 586 -2.08 1.38 46.84
CA ALA A 586 -3.31 0.61 46.71
C ALA A 586 -4.50 1.56 46.54
N LYS A 587 -5.09 1.61 45.35
CA LYS A 587 -6.33 2.36 45.13
C LYS A 587 -7.49 1.59 45.74
N VAL A 588 -8.27 2.25 46.60
CA VAL A 588 -9.35 1.62 47.36
C VAL A 588 -10.74 2.10 46.98
N GLY A 589 -10.86 3.24 46.26
CA GLY A 589 -12.17 3.83 46.01
C GLY A 589 -12.64 4.71 47.16
N LYS A 590 -13.69 5.49 46.92
CA LYS A 590 -14.41 6.15 48.01
C LYS A 590 -15.11 5.10 48.89
N PRO A 591 -15.43 5.41 50.15
CA PRO A 591 -16.19 4.52 51.02
C PRO A 591 -17.51 4.05 50.39
N ASP A 592 -18.19 4.93 49.65
CA ASP A 592 -19.45 4.62 48.95
C ASP A 592 -19.26 3.56 47.83
N GLU A 593 -18.07 3.49 47.24
CA GLU A 593 -17.75 2.56 46.15
C GLU A 593 -17.22 1.22 46.67
N ALA A 594 -17.04 1.05 47.99
CA ALA A 594 -16.47 -0.17 48.57
C ALA A 594 -17.29 -1.43 48.26
N LYS A 595 -18.61 -1.29 48.08
CA LYS A 595 -19.53 -2.38 47.69
C LYS A 595 -19.74 -2.50 46.18
N SER A 596 -19.14 -1.61 45.39
CA SER A 596 -19.25 -1.67 43.94
C SER A 596 -18.49 -2.87 43.37
N ALA A 597 -18.79 -3.26 42.13
CA ALA A 597 -18.12 -4.39 41.49
C ALA A 597 -16.61 -4.16 41.26
N LYS A 598 -16.15 -2.90 41.21
CA LYS A 598 -14.76 -2.52 40.88
C LYS A 598 -14.30 -1.31 41.70
N PRO A 599 -14.15 -1.45 43.04
CA PRO A 599 -13.83 -0.34 43.92
C PRO A 599 -12.46 0.27 43.58
N GLY A 600 -12.43 1.58 43.35
CA GLY A 600 -11.18 2.33 43.14
C GLY A 600 -10.47 2.13 41.81
N ASN A 601 -10.99 1.30 40.91
CA ASN A 601 -10.40 1.05 39.59
C ASN A 601 -10.66 2.22 38.63
N ARG A 602 -9.60 2.74 38.01
CA ARG A 602 -9.66 3.85 37.03
C ARG A 602 -8.81 3.59 35.78
N GLY A 603 -8.30 2.36 35.63
CA GLY A 603 -7.48 1.93 34.51
C GLY A 603 -5.98 2.24 34.69
N LYS A 604 -5.16 1.49 33.96
CA LYS A 604 -3.68 1.64 33.91
C LYS A 604 -3.23 3.08 33.66
N ARG A 605 -3.94 3.83 32.82
CA ARG A 605 -3.64 5.25 32.54
C ARG A 605 -3.73 6.12 33.80
N ASP A 606 -4.73 5.91 34.64
CA ASP A 606 -4.84 6.63 35.92
C ASP A 606 -3.68 6.28 36.84
N SER A 607 -3.30 4.99 36.91
CA SER A 607 -2.13 4.55 37.70
C SER A 607 -0.84 5.24 37.25
N GLN A 608 -0.65 5.40 35.95
CA GLN A 608 0.51 6.11 35.40
C GLN A 608 0.46 7.63 35.71
N LEU A 609 -0.73 8.24 35.61
CA LEU A 609 -0.89 9.66 35.93
C LEU A 609 -0.65 9.99 37.40
N ILE A 610 -0.83 9.05 38.33
CA ILE A 610 -0.48 9.27 39.74
C ILE A 610 0.98 9.72 39.87
N LEU A 611 1.91 8.95 39.29
CA LEU A 611 3.34 9.31 39.34
C LEU A 611 3.67 10.53 38.49
N MET A 612 3.12 10.64 37.28
CA MET A 612 3.40 11.79 36.41
C MET A 612 2.93 13.12 37.04
N ASN A 613 1.74 13.13 37.67
CA ASN A 613 1.25 14.31 38.39
C ASN A 613 2.06 14.60 39.65
N PHE A 614 2.46 13.54 40.38
CA PHE A 614 3.34 13.66 41.54
C PHE A 614 4.66 14.34 41.17
N PHE A 615 5.39 13.84 40.17
CA PHE A 615 6.64 14.45 39.72
C PHE A 615 6.44 15.87 39.19
N ASN A 616 5.40 16.11 38.38
CA ASN A 616 5.08 17.45 37.91
C ASN A 616 4.89 18.45 39.08
N LYS A 617 4.27 18.02 40.19
CA LYS A 617 4.08 18.87 41.37
C LYS A 617 5.33 19.01 42.22
N VAL A 618 6.09 17.94 42.42
CA VAL A 618 7.34 17.95 43.20
C VAL A 618 8.39 18.83 42.53
N LEU A 619 8.54 18.72 41.21
CA LEU A 619 9.53 19.46 40.43
C LEU A 619 9.15 20.94 40.29
N ASN A 620 7.88 21.24 40.04
CA ASN A 620 7.38 22.61 39.89
C ASN A 620 6.88 23.25 41.21
N GLN A 621 7.12 22.60 42.35
CA GLN A 621 6.72 23.08 43.69
C GLN A 621 5.24 23.49 43.78
N ARG A 622 4.36 22.73 43.14
CA ARG A 622 2.90 22.99 43.13
C ARG A 622 2.22 22.38 44.35
N PRO A 623 1.04 22.89 44.75
CA PRO A 623 0.29 22.33 45.88
C PRO A 623 -0.06 20.85 45.64
N MET A 624 0.24 20.03 46.64
CA MET A 624 0.01 18.59 46.65
C MET A 624 -1.32 18.26 47.33
N SER A 625 -1.98 17.21 46.84
CA SER A 625 -3.11 16.58 47.52
C SER A 625 -2.64 15.81 48.76
N PRO A 626 -3.54 15.49 49.71
CA PRO A 626 -3.17 14.71 50.89
C PRO A 626 -2.47 13.39 50.55
N PHE A 627 -2.92 12.71 49.49
CA PHE A 627 -2.30 11.48 49.01
C PHE A 627 -0.90 11.69 48.43
N GLU A 628 -0.70 12.74 47.62
CA GLU A 628 0.62 13.04 47.05
C GLU A 628 1.63 13.47 48.12
N TYR A 629 1.18 14.16 49.17
CA TYR A 629 2.01 14.48 50.33
C TYR A 629 2.44 13.22 51.08
N GLU A 630 1.51 12.28 51.30
CA GLU A 630 1.81 10.98 51.92
C GLU A 630 2.83 10.21 51.07
N LEU A 631 2.65 10.18 49.75
CA LEU A 631 3.61 9.56 48.83
C LEU A 631 5.00 10.23 48.91
N TYR A 632 5.04 11.55 48.99
CA TYR A 632 6.29 12.31 49.20
C TYR A 632 6.97 11.91 50.52
N TYR A 633 6.19 11.79 51.60
CA TYR A 633 6.69 11.40 52.91
C TYR A 633 7.32 10.01 52.90
N HIS A 634 6.65 9.02 52.29
CA HIS A 634 7.18 7.66 52.17
C HIS A 634 8.49 7.62 51.36
N ILE A 635 8.56 8.30 50.22
CA ILE A 635 9.77 8.28 49.40
C ILE A 635 10.93 9.02 50.09
N LYS A 636 10.67 10.22 50.62
CA LYS A 636 11.73 11.05 51.22
C LYS A 636 12.19 10.58 52.59
N HIS A 637 11.25 10.30 53.49
CA HIS A 637 11.55 10.06 54.91
C HIS A 637 11.63 8.58 55.28
N VAL A 638 10.94 7.70 54.56
CA VAL A 638 10.98 6.25 54.86
C VAL A 638 12.00 5.53 53.99
N VAL A 639 12.00 5.78 52.68
CA VAL A 639 13.02 5.23 51.76
C VAL A 639 14.35 5.99 51.89
N GLY A 640 14.31 7.31 52.14
CA GLY A 640 15.50 8.12 52.42
C GLY A 640 16.10 8.82 51.20
N VAL A 641 15.39 8.83 50.06
CA VAL A 641 15.85 9.47 48.81
C VAL A 641 14.91 10.62 48.46
N ASP A 642 15.44 11.81 48.20
CA ASP A 642 14.59 12.92 47.75
C ASP A 642 13.98 12.57 46.38
N PRO A 643 12.64 12.64 46.21
CA PRO A 643 12.02 12.30 44.94
C PRO A 643 12.57 13.07 43.73
N LYS A 644 13.18 14.24 43.93
CA LYS A 644 13.80 15.03 42.86
C LYS A 644 15.06 14.40 42.25
N LEU A 645 15.67 13.43 42.92
CA LEU A 645 16.90 12.77 42.46
C LEU A 645 16.61 11.70 41.39
N TYR A 646 15.39 11.15 41.33
CA TYR A 646 15.03 10.18 40.31
C TYR A 646 15.03 10.81 38.93
N GLU A 647 15.89 10.29 38.05
CA GLU A 647 16.07 10.76 36.67
C GLU A 647 15.22 9.97 35.66
N TYR A 648 14.97 8.69 35.97
CA TYR A 648 14.32 7.76 35.04
C TYR A 648 13.16 7.01 35.69
N LEU A 649 12.11 6.77 34.89
CA LEU A 649 10.95 5.97 35.24
C LEU A 649 10.86 4.77 34.28
N LEU A 650 11.21 3.59 34.76
CA LEU A 650 11.06 2.33 34.04
C LEU A 650 9.64 1.78 34.26
N MET A 651 8.87 1.65 33.18
CA MET A 651 7.54 1.04 33.19
C MET A 651 7.63 -0.44 32.84
N VAL A 652 7.11 -1.29 33.72
CA VAL A 652 7.09 -2.75 33.55
C VAL A 652 5.70 -3.30 33.85
N ASP A 653 5.18 -4.19 33.01
CA ASP A 653 3.91 -4.87 33.30
C ASP A 653 4.08 -5.93 34.40
N ALA A 654 3.01 -6.13 35.18
CA ALA A 654 2.98 -7.03 36.34
C ALA A 654 3.13 -8.54 36.01
N ASP A 655 3.23 -8.89 34.73
CA ASP A 655 3.45 -10.24 34.19
C ASP A 655 4.71 -10.33 33.31
N THR A 656 5.58 -9.34 33.40
CA THR A 656 6.83 -9.26 32.64
C THR A 656 8.03 -9.63 33.50
N ARG A 657 8.88 -10.51 32.97
CA ARG A 657 10.21 -10.84 33.51
C ARG A 657 11.25 -9.96 32.84
N VAL A 658 12.00 -9.21 33.63
CA VAL A 658 13.10 -8.37 33.15
C VAL A 658 14.41 -9.18 33.17
N GLU A 659 15.22 -9.09 32.12
CA GLU A 659 16.55 -9.72 32.12
C GLU A 659 17.54 -8.89 32.96
N PRO A 660 18.54 -9.52 33.61
CA PRO A 660 19.37 -8.83 34.60
C PRO A 660 20.13 -7.60 34.07
N ASP A 661 20.61 -7.65 32.83
CA ASP A 661 21.37 -6.57 32.18
C ASP A 661 20.49 -5.40 31.70
N SER A 662 19.17 -5.61 31.66
CA SER A 662 18.31 -4.77 30.84
C SER A 662 18.02 -3.40 31.42
N MET A 663 18.02 -3.27 32.75
CA MET A 663 17.88 -1.96 33.36
C MET A 663 19.06 -1.06 33.02
N ASN A 664 20.29 -1.58 33.16
CA ASN A 664 21.52 -0.82 32.89
C ASN A 664 21.61 -0.38 31.42
N GLU A 665 21.22 -1.25 30.48
CA GLU A 665 21.25 -0.91 29.06
C GLU A 665 20.27 0.21 28.67
N LEU A 666 19.06 0.23 29.25
CA LEU A 666 18.10 1.31 29.00
C LEU A 666 18.60 2.63 29.59
N VAL A 667 19.16 2.61 30.80
CA VAL A 667 19.78 3.80 31.40
C VAL A 667 20.93 4.28 30.54
N ALA A 668 21.81 3.39 30.07
CA ALA A 668 22.92 3.74 29.18
C ALA A 668 22.44 4.41 27.89
N ALA A 669 21.38 3.91 27.27
CA ALA A 669 20.80 4.49 26.06
C ALA A 669 20.25 5.92 26.29
N MET A 670 19.69 6.17 27.48
CA MET A 670 19.17 7.48 27.89
C MET A 670 20.30 8.44 28.30
N VAL A 671 21.33 7.96 29.01
CA VAL A 671 22.48 8.78 29.42
C VAL A 671 23.30 9.23 28.21
N ASN A 672 23.48 8.34 27.23
CA ASN A 672 24.23 8.61 26.00
C ASN A 672 23.61 9.76 25.16
N ASP A 673 22.30 9.97 25.27
CA ASP A 673 21.64 11.08 24.58
C ASP A 673 20.57 11.74 25.47
N GLN A 674 20.92 12.92 25.96
CA GLN A 674 20.06 13.72 26.83
C GLN A 674 18.77 14.22 26.15
N ARG A 675 18.70 14.22 24.82
CA ARG A 675 17.49 14.60 24.08
C ARG A 675 16.43 13.50 24.07
N LYS A 676 16.80 12.25 24.39
CA LYS A 676 15.83 11.15 24.46
C LYS A 676 14.93 11.31 25.67
N ILE A 677 13.63 11.41 25.41
CA ILE A 677 12.57 11.46 26.43
C ILE A 677 12.11 10.05 26.83
N GLY A 678 12.30 9.06 25.96
CA GLY A 678 12.04 7.67 26.30
C GLY A 678 12.69 6.67 25.35
N VAL A 679 12.86 5.46 25.86
CA VAL A 679 13.42 4.31 25.17
C VAL A 679 12.60 3.07 25.50
N CYS A 680 12.51 2.13 24.58
CA CYS A 680 11.86 0.84 24.82
C CYS A 680 12.85 -0.30 24.64
N GLY A 681 12.71 -1.33 25.47
CA GLY A 681 13.39 -2.60 25.23
C GLY A 681 12.55 -3.54 24.36
N GLU A 682 13.22 -4.52 23.79
CA GLU A 682 12.64 -5.69 23.15
C GLU A 682 11.76 -6.45 24.16
N THR A 683 10.56 -6.85 23.72
CA THR A 683 9.67 -7.71 24.51
C THR A 683 9.42 -9.01 23.76
N MET A 684 9.73 -10.15 24.38
CA MET A 684 9.48 -11.48 23.83
C MET A 684 8.37 -12.21 24.58
N VAL A 685 7.65 -13.09 23.90
CA VAL A 685 6.72 -14.04 24.54
C VAL A 685 7.51 -15.21 25.11
N SER A 686 7.32 -15.56 26.37
CA SER A 686 8.01 -16.71 27.02
C SER A 686 7.44 -18.06 26.59
N ASN A 687 6.12 -18.19 26.53
CA ASN A 687 5.39 -19.43 26.24
C ASN A 687 5.14 -19.64 24.74
N LYS A 688 6.19 -19.44 23.93
CA LYS A 688 6.14 -19.47 22.45
C LYS A 688 5.44 -20.72 21.88
N TRP A 689 5.67 -21.87 22.50
CA TRP A 689 5.23 -23.17 22.00
C TRP A 689 4.09 -23.81 22.80
N ALA A 690 3.43 -23.07 23.70
CA ALA A 690 2.36 -23.64 24.53
C ALA A 690 1.12 -24.03 23.70
N SER A 691 0.86 -23.33 22.60
CA SER A 691 -0.22 -23.61 21.67
C SER A 691 0.11 -23.07 20.27
N TRP A 692 -0.65 -23.49 19.27
CA TRP A 692 -0.59 -22.90 17.93
C TRP A 692 -0.89 -21.38 17.97
N VAL A 693 -1.75 -20.92 18.89
CA VAL A 693 -2.15 -19.51 18.99
C VAL A 693 -0.99 -18.68 19.53
N THR A 694 -0.32 -19.17 20.58
CA THR A 694 0.85 -18.51 21.16
C THR A 694 2.03 -18.49 20.18
N ALA A 695 2.16 -19.51 19.32
CA ALA A 695 3.18 -19.54 18.27
C ALA A 695 2.97 -18.43 17.23
N ILE A 696 1.72 -18.20 16.80
CA ILE A 696 1.37 -17.09 15.90
C ILE A 696 1.64 -15.74 16.58
N GLN A 697 1.33 -15.60 17.88
CA GLN A 697 1.60 -14.38 18.64
C GLN A 697 3.09 -14.00 18.67
N VAL A 698 4.01 -14.99 18.63
CA VAL A 698 5.46 -14.70 18.54
C VAL A 698 5.77 -13.86 17.30
N HIS A 699 5.14 -14.16 16.17
CA HIS A 699 5.34 -13.40 14.93
C HIS A 699 4.83 -11.96 15.06
N GLU A 700 3.63 -11.76 15.60
CA GLU A 700 3.06 -10.42 15.83
C GLU A 700 3.92 -9.59 16.80
N TYR A 701 4.37 -10.19 17.90
CA TYR A 701 5.25 -9.53 18.87
C TYR A 701 6.60 -9.19 18.24
N TYR A 702 7.20 -10.10 17.48
CA TYR A 702 8.49 -9.86 16.83
C TYR A 702 8.41 -8.74 15.79
N ILE A 703 7.36 -8.69 14.96
CA ILE A 703 7.20 -7.60 13.98
C ILE A 703 6.99 -6.26 14.68
N ASN A 704 6.10 -6.20 15.68
CA ASN A 704 5.65 -4.93 16.25
C ASN A 704 6.56 -4.38 17.35
N HIS A 705 7.14 -5.24 18.18
CA HIS A 705 7.97 -4.84 19.33
C HIS A 705 9.47 -4.91 19.05
N HIS A 706 9.89 -5.63 18.00
CA HIS A 706 11.31 -5.74 17.63
C HIS A 706 11.59 -5.12 16.26
N LEU A 707 11.20 -5.78 15.16
CA LEU A 707 11.57 -5.39 13.79
C LEU A 707 11.16 -3.96 13.44
N GLY A 708 9.90 -3.60 13.72
CA GLY A 708 9.38 -2.26 13.45
C GLY A 708 10.07 -1.18 14.28
N LYS A 709 10.36 -1.47 15.56
CA LYS A 709 10.99 -0.50 16.49
C LYS A 709 12.46 -0.30 16.20
N ALA A 710 13.18 -1.36 15.86
CA ALA A 710 14.56 -1.29 15.42
C ALA A 710 14.70 -0.45 14.14
N PHE A 711 13.80 -0.66 13.16
CA PHE A 711 13.78 0.14 11.94
C PHE A 711 13.45 1.62 12.22
N GLU A 712 12.42 1.90 13.02
CA GLU A 712 12.07 3.26 13.45
C GLU A 712 13.26 3.95 14.17
N SER A 713 13.99 3.22 15.01
CA SER A 713 15.14 3.73 15.75
C SER A 713 16.27 4.24 14.86
N ILE A 714 16.43 3.72 13.63
CA ILE A 714 17.41 4.26 12.67
C ILE A 714 17.11 5.71 12.31
N PHE A 715 15.82 6.07 12.22
CA PHE A 715 15.40 7.44 11.93
C PHE A 715 15.43 8.34 13.17
N GLY A 716 15.98 7.86 14.30
CA GLY A 716 16.09 8.61 15.54
C GLY A 716 14.74 8.85 16.25
N SER A 717 13.66 8.18 15.84
CA SER A 717 12.34 8.37 16.42
C SER A 717 11.52 7.08 16.38
N VAL A 718 11.05 6.66 17.56
CA VAL A 718 10.10 5.55 17.70
C VAL A 718 8.69 6.11 17.78
N THR A 719 7.82 5.63 16.90
CA THR A 719 6.47 6.20 16.74
C THR A 719 5.61 5.97 17.99
N CYS A 720 5.78 4.81 18.63
CA CYS A 720 5.05 4.42 19.83
C CYS A 720 5.92 3.53 20.72
N LEU A 721 6.06 3.90 21.99
CA LEU A 721 6.76 3.11 23.00
C LEU A 721 5.79 2.08 23.62
N PRO A 722 6.11 0.77 23.61
CA PRO A 722 5.29 -0.26 24.23
C PRO A 722 5.24 -0.08 25.76
N GLY A 723 4.04 -0.01 26.32
CA GLY A 723 3.86 0.25 27.75
C GLY A 723 4.27 -0.89 28.71
N CYS A 724 4.75 -2.03 28.19
CA CYS A 724 5.13 -3.20 28.98
C CYS A 724 6.60 -3.21 29.42
N PHE A 725 7.49 -2.52 28.68
CA PHE A 725 8.91 -2.41 29.01
C PHE A 725 9.53 -1.18 28.33
N SER A 726 9.29 -0.01 28.93
CA SER A 726 9.80 1.28 28.42
C SER A 726 10.28 2.17 29.55
N MET A 727 11.34 2.92 29.31
CA MET A 727 11.92 3.88 30.24
C MET A 727 11.64 5.30 29.75
N TYR A 728 11.26 6.17 30.67
CA TYR A 728 11.00 7.59 30.43
C TYR A 728 11.94 8.45 31.25
N ARG A 729 12.35 9.58 30.70
CA ARG A 729 13.07 10.62 31.43
C ARG A 729 12.09 11.39 32.30
N ILE A 730 12.44 11.56 33.57
CA ILE A 730 11.79 12.50 34.48
C ILE A 730 12.49 13.85 34.24
N PRO A 731 11.80 14.89 33.75
CA PRO A 731 12.43 16.18 33.49
C PRO A 731 12.97 16.78 34.78
N SER A 732 14.29 16.77 34.98
CA SER A 732 14.93 17.42 36.11
C SER A 732 15.32 18.85 35.74
N CYS A 733 15.30 19.75 36.73
CA CYS A 733 15.54 21.17 36.51
C CYS A 733 16.98 21.51 36.03
N SER A 734 17.90 20.54 36.08
CA SER A 734 19.31 20.68 35.72
C SER A 734 19.59 20.47 34.22
N ALA A 735 18.71 19.78 33.49
CA ALA A 735 18.84 19.60 32.04
C ALA A 735 18.05 20.68 31.30
N GLY A 736 18.59 21.91 31.27
CA GLY A 736 18.28 22.95 30.30
C GLY A 736 16.80 23.13 29.90
N CYS A 737 15.97 23.63 30.82
CA CYS A 737 14.79 24.38 30.41
C CYS A 737 15.26 25.68 29.71
N ARG A 738 15.46 25.62 28.39
CA ARG A 738 15.46 26.78 27.50
C ARG A 738 14.44 26.57 26.41
#